data_AF-G5A8U0-F1
#
_entry.id   AF-G5A8U0-F1
#
_cell.length_a   1.000
_cell.length_b   1.000
_cell.length_c   1.000
_cell.angle_alpha   90.00
_cell.angle_beta   90.00
_cell.angle_gamma   90.00
#
_symmetry.space_group_name_H-M   'P 1'
#
loop_
_entity.id
_entity.type
_entity.pdbx_description
1 polymer ?
#
loop_
_entity_poly.entity_id
_entity_poly.type
_entity_poly.pdbx_seq_one_letter_code
_entity_poly.pdbx_strand_id
1 'polypeptide(L)'
;MQLVAERPLTDDDLWKLEAANRTETAFANFLTHLEPSDGSLFRAVARIYGTKLAVCGAASLISAACGLFAPVVLHHVIEAFAAPATDLRDLSVWLGLFFASRLANALVSAHVAYYLDVLGLRLTAALKALLFQKTLRRNAARADSSAAVDISNLFTLDANSVSTVAHYINSAWILPIQIGGVVYLLYWAIGAAAFAGLGVIGASTLAGMFVGKVSVDAFREMMRQRDGRMKAIKEVFGVMQVVKLNAWEGKFAERIADRRATEMKAQRSFLLTCSLEELVVWASPLMVSIVSLAVYSVGMGQPLTAAKVFTALALFNALRGPLQELPSVIQACLHSKVALDRITEYLSHADYNASNVLREDPSHAEDVAVSVENGSFGWKADSPVLANVNITIKRGDLVVVRGAVGADNGVVQGERRESKQRRSSYSKHQTASNIDAPEKSERRIDKENGSTGQFVEDEARREGRVASEVFWAYFKALGGMKIDLWLNHWTSEGLEIDDEITKRNVIVYALLGGGGALMVLVRSVCVVLVGLGGARYLFGAMTDALLRAPMRFFDTNPIGRIVNRYATDMGSIDFRMPLIYGGFLADFFVAVCQLATAAYMVNFLGLLVIPLAWIYVKVANFYLSSSSEITRLQRVVSSPVLSLVSQCEEGAAVIRAFGPDCVSRMTNTMFQRINKYNKLVGCAVVVGIVSSLVYLRAFLSPGLVGLAFTYARNVDGGLANIVRQWSYVEIIMVSPERVMEYASLPPEGKHNMLIQVEPAAGWPRGGAVVYDNVVFSYKESGDEAVLKNVSFSIKSNKKVGVLRCMGRALLSRSRIVVMDEATAAIDHATEQRLQEMITREFQDATVLTIAHRLATVLESDRILVLNEGEVVEFDTPQSLVKDSEGVFYELAKEGGYLHKLRA
;
A
#
# COMPACT_ATOMS: atom_id res chain seq x y z
N MET A 1 -6.94 23.23 -12.64
CA MET A 1 -7.18 22.51 -13.91
C MET A 1 -6.35 23.11 -15.04
N GLN A 2 -6.65 24.32 -15.57
CA GLN A 2 -5.83 24.95 -16.63
C GLN A 2 -4.33 25.00 -16.27
N LEU A 3 -4.00 25.52 -15.08
CA LEU A 3 -2.64 25.59 -14.53
C LEU A 3 -1.93 24.21 -14.46
N VAL A 4 -2.67 23.09 -14.43
CA VAL A 4 -2.14 21.71 -14.42
C VAL A 4 -1.75 21.23 -15.82
N ALA A 5 -2.39 21.77 -16.87
CA ALA A 5 -2.03 21.51 -18.26
C ALA A 5 -0.80 22.33 -18.70
N GLU A 6 -0.44 23.36 -17.93
CA GLU A 6 0.72 24.24 -18.15
C GLU A 6 1.94 23.81 -17.31
N ARG A 7 1.75 23.40 -16.05
CA ARG A 7 2.82 22.92 -15.16
C ARG A 7 2.34 21.90 -14.11
N PRO A 8 3.23 21.06 -13.54
CA PRO A 8 2.91 20.27 -12.36
C PRO A 8 2.50 21.15 -11.16
N LEU A 9 1.52 20.69 -10.38
CA LEU A 9 1.07 21.39 -9.17
C LEU A 9 2.08 21.31 -8.02
N THR A 10 2.28 22.43 -7.33
CA THR A 10 2.98 22.53 -6.04
C THR A 10 1.98 22.64 -4.87
N ASP A 11 2.46 22.65 -3.62
CA ASP A 11 1.56 22.82 -2.47
C ASP A 11 1.01 24.25 -2.35
N ASP A 12 1.73 25.24 -2.86
CA ASP A 12 1.33 26.65 -2.83
C ASP A 12 0.23 26.97 -3.86
N ASP A 13 0.12 26.18 -4.93
CA ASP A 13 -0.97 26.25 -5.92
C ASP A 13 -2.35 25.81 -5.36
N LEU A 14 -2.39 25.24 -4.15
CA LEU A 14 -3.59 24.62 -3.57
C LEU A 14 -4.24 25.49 -2.48
N TRP A 15 -5.56 25.68 -2.57
CA TRP A 15 -6.35 26.49 -1.62
C TRP A 15 -6.22 26.03 -0.14
N LYS A 16 -6.32 26.99 0.78
CA LYS A 16 -6.36 26.73 2.24
C LYS A 16 -7.74 26.19 2.64
N LEU A 17 -7.80 25.25 3.59
CA LEU A 17 -9.08 24.73 4.09
C LEU A 17 -9.89 25.81 4.80
N GLU A 18 -11.19 25.83 4.48
CA GLU A 18 -12.25 26.42 5.31
C GLU A 18 -12.11 25.98 6.77
N ALA A 19 -12.40 26.87 7.73
CA ALA A 19 -12.26 26.56 9.16
C ALA A 19 -13.05 25.30 9.57
N ALA A 20 -14.28 25.12 9.06
CA ALA A 20 -15.15 23.99 9.36
C ALA A 20 -14.62 22.62 8.87
N ASN A 21 -13.59 22.58 8.01
CA ASN A 21 -12.99 21.35 7.48
C ASN A 21 -11.61 21.05 8.10
N ARG A 22 -11.13 21.92 9.01
CA ARG A 22 -9.84 21.75 9.68
C ARG A 22 -9.92 20.72 10.80
N THR A 23 -8.84 19.99 10.99
CA THR A 23 -8.70 18.91 11.98
C THR A 23 -8.93 19.43 13.39
N GLU A 24 -8.43 20.62 13.72
CA GLU A 24 -8.62 21.35 14.97
C GLU A 24 -10.12 21.50 15.30
N THR A 25 -10.90 22.02 14.35
CA THR A 25 -12.33 22.32 14.51
C THR A 25 -13.18 21.06 14.47
N ALA A 26 -12.86 20.11 13.57
CA ALA A 26 -13.55 18.82 13.48
C ALA A 26 -13.35 17.97 14.74
N PHE A 27 -12.13 17.96 15.30
CA PHE A 27 -11.80 17.25 16.53
C PHE A 27 -12.43 17.90 17.77
N ALA A 28 -12.36 19.23 17.91
CA ALA A 28 -13.03 19.94 19.01
C ALA A 28 -14.55 19.67 19.04
N ASN A 29 -15.21 19.74 17.88
CA ASN A 29 -16.64 19.42 17.74
C ASN A 29 -16.94 17.92 17.94
N PHE A 30 -15.97 17.03 17.78
CA PHE A 30 -16.14 15.61 18.11
C PHE A 30 -16.10 15.36 19.62
N LEU A 31 -15.12 15.96 20.33
CA LEU A 31 -14.99 15.83 21.78
C LEU A 31 -16.22 16.31 22.54
N THR A 32 -16.78 17.47 22.19
CA THR A 32 -17.98 18.03 22.85
C THR A 32 -19.23 17.14 22.74
N HIS A 33 -19.24 16.18 21.81
CA HIS A 33 -20.32 15.20 21.64
C HIS A 33 -19.94 13.78 22.12
N LEU A 34 -18.67 13.56 22.51
CA LEU A 34 -18.17 12.28 23.02
C LEU A 34 -18.45 12.11 24.52
N GLU A 35 -18.24 13.17 25.31
CA GLU A 35 -18.52 13.16 26.75
C GLU A 35 -20.01 12.90 27.05
N PRO A 36 -21.01 13.55 26.38
CA PRO A 36 -22.43 13.28 26.61
C PRO A 36 -22.95 11.96 26.03
N SER A 37 -22.05 11.07 25.58
CA SER A 37 -22.34 9.83 24.86
C SER A 37 -21.79 8.57 25.57
N ASP A 38 -21.44 8.69 26.86
CA ASP A 38 -20.77 7.67 27.69
C ASP A 38 -19.44 7.17 27.08
N GLY A 39 -18.72 8.05 26.37
CA GLY A 39 -17.50 7.68 25.64
C GLY A 39 -17.72 6.81 24.39
N SER A 40 -18.96 6.44 24.06
CA SER A 40 -19.26 5.59 22.91
C SER A 40 -19.10 6.33 21.59
N LEU A 41 -18.08 5.96 20.81
CA LEU A 41 -17.80 6.54 19.48
C LEU A 41 -19.02 6.46 18.54
N PHE A 42 -19.74 5.32 18.54
CA PHE A 42 -20.92 5.12 17.69
C PHE A 42 -22.02 6.14 18.01
N ARG A 43 -22.32 6.35 19.31
CA ARG A 43 -23.31 7.34 19.75
C ARG A 43 -22.87 8.77 19.43
N ALA A 44 -21.60 9.10 19.63
CA ALA A 44 -21.05 10.41 19.27
C ALA A 44 -21.19 10.70 17.76
N VAL A 45 -20.80 9.74 16.91
CA VAL A 45 -20.97 9.83 15.44
C VAL A 45 -22.44 10.02 15.05
N ALA A 46 -23.34 9.19 15.61
CA ALA A 46 -24.77 9.30 15.36
C ALA A 46 -25.34 10.68 15.77
N ARG A 47 -24.87 11.26 16.87
CA ARG A 47 -25.32 12.57 17.38
C ARG A 47 -24.82 13.75 16.53
N ILE A 48 -23.56 13.71 16.07
CA ILE A 48 -22.95 14.79 15.25
C ILE A 48 -23.47 14.77 13.80
N TYR A 49 -23.68 13.57 13.25
CA TYR A 49 -23.85 13.36 11.80
C TYR A 49 -25.21 12.77 11.40
N GLY A 50 -25.93 12.09 12.30
CA GLY A 50 -27.13 11.32 11.95
C GLY A 50 -28.24 12.11 11.28
N THR A 51 -28.54 13.33 11.74
CA THR A 51 -29.53 14.21 11.11
C THR A 51 -29.14 14.63 9.69
N LYS A 52 -27.84 14.88 9.46
CA LYS A 52 -27.29 15.24 8.14
C LYS A 52 -27.32 14.05 7.19
N LEU A 53 -26.96 12.86 7.68
CA LEU A 53 -27.05 11.60 6.94
C LEU A 53 -28.50 11.27 6.55
N ALA A 54 -29.47 11.51 7.45
CA ALA A 54 -30.89 11.32 7.16
C ALA A 54 -31.41 12.27 6.07
N VAL A 55 -31.02 13.55 6.09
CA VAL A 55 -31.35 14.51 5.02
C VAL A 55 -30.71 14.08 3.68
N CYS A 56 -29.45 13.63 3.69
CA CYS A 56 -28.80 13.08 2.50
C CYS A 56 -29.53 11.82 1.98
N GLY A 57 -30.05 10.98 2.87
CA GLY A 57 -30.84 9.80 2.53
C GLY A 57 -32.20 10.13 1.93
N ALA A 58 -32.91 11.12 2.46
CA ALA A 58 -34.16 11.62 1.88
C ALA A 58 -33.94 12.18 0.46
N ALA A 59 -32.85 12.91 0.24
CA ALA A 59 -32.45 13.36 -1.10
C ALA A 59 -32.07 12.19 -2.02
N SER A 60 -31.37 11.18 -1.51
CA SER A 60 -31.04 9.95 -2.24
C SER A 60 -32.28 9.17 -2.66
N LEU A 61 -33.35 9.15 -1.84
CA LEU A 61 -34.62 8.51 -2.19
C LEU A 61 -35.30 9.21 -3.38
N ILE A 62 -35.21 10.55 -3.48
CA ILE A 62 -35.70 11.31 -4.64
C ILE A 62 -34.90 10.93 -5.90
N SER A 63 -33.56 10.83 -5.79
CA SER A 63 -32.71 10.34 -6.88
C SER A 63 -33.09 8.92 -7.32
N ALA A 64 -33.30 7.99 -6.37
CA ALA A 64 -33.76 6.63 -6.67
C ALA A 64 -35.13 6.62 -7.40
N ALA A 65 -36.09 7.43 -6.95
CA ALA A 65 -37.40 7.57 -7.60
C ALA A 65 -37.29 8.12 -9.04
N CYS A 66 -36.50 9.18 -9.25
CA CYS A 66 -36.18 9.68 -10.60
C CYS A 66 -35.45 8.62 -11.46
N GLY A 67 -34.67 7.74 -10.82
CA GLY A 67 -34.08 6.54 -11.42
C GLY A 67 -35.12 5.59 -12.00
N LEU A 68 -36.16 5.27 -11.20
CA LEU A 68 -37.28 4.37 -11.51
C LEU A 68 -38.30 4.95 -12.50
N PHE A 69 -38.36 6.27 -12.69
CA PHE A 69 -39.28 6.89 -13.65
C PHE A 69 -38.97 6.52 -15.12
N ALA A 70 -37.72 6.16 -15.44
CA ALA A 70 -37.28 5.96 -16.81
C ALA A 70 -37.97 4.81 -17.58
N PRO A 71 -38.12 3.58 -17.05
CA PRO A 71 -38.82 2.51 -17.75
C PRO A 71 -40.32 2.77 -17.95
N VAL A 72 -40.94 3.61 -17.11
CA VAL A 72 -42.35 4.00 -17.22
C VAL A 72 -42.55 4.95 -18.42
N VAL A 73 -41.70 5.98 -18.55
CA VAL A 73 -41.71 6.84 -19.74
C VAL A 73 -41.42 6.03 -21.00
N LEU A 74 -40.44 5.12 -20.96
CA LEU A 74 -40.11 4.28 -22.12
C LEU A 74 -41.31 3.44 -22.58
N HIS A 75 -42.19 3.02 -21.67
CA HIS A 75 -43.44 2.34 -22.01
C HIS A 75 -44.36 3.23 -22.84
N HIS A 76 -44.75 4.40 -22.30
CA HIS A 76 -45.67 5.32 -22.98
C HIS A 76 -45.10 5.90 -24.26
N VAL A 77 -43.78 6.15 -24.35
CA VAL A 77 -43.13 6.59 -25.58
C VAL A 77 -43.23 5.53 -26.68
N ILE A 78 -42.97 4.25 -26.37
CA ILE A 78 -43.09 3.16 -27.36
C ILE A 78 -44.56 2.93 -27.74
N GLU A 79 -45.48 3.01 -26.78
CA GLU A 79 -46.93 2.90 -27.00
C GLU A 79 -47.47 4.01 -27.90
N ALA A 80 -47.08 5.27 -27.66
CA ALA A 80 -47.46 6.41 -28.49
C ALA A 80 -46.90 6.31 -29.93
N PHE A 81 -45.71 5.75 -30.13
CA PHE A 81 -45.16 5.45 -31.45
C PHE A 81 -45.77 4.22 -32.13
N ALA A 82 -46.45 3.34 -31.39
CA ALA A 82 -47.19 2.20 -31.93
C ALA A 82 -48.66 2.51 -32.24
N ALA A 83 -49.16 3.68 -31.82
CA ALA A 83 -50.52 4.12 -32.08
C ALA A 83 -50.72 4.55 -33.56
N PRO A 84 -51.90 4.34 -34.19
CA PRO A 84 -52.15 4.72 -35.58
C PRO A 84 -52.08 6.22 -35.87
N ALA A 85 -52.16 7.07 -34.83
CA ALA A 85 -51.98 8.51 -34.91
C ALA A 85 -51.22 9.00 -33.67
N THR A 86 -50.04 9.59 -33.88
CA THR A 86 -49.13 10.03 -32.83
C THR A 86 -49.55 11.38 -32.24
N ASP A 87 -49.99 11.44 -30.98
CA ASP A 87 -50.16 12.74 -30.31
C ASP A 87 -48.79 13.32 -29.91
N LEU A 88 -48.30 14.26 -30.73
CA LEU A 88 -47.07 15.02 -30.50
C LEU A 88 -47.12 15.81 -29.18
N ARG A 89 -48.30 16.18 -28.67
CA ARG A 89 -48.44 16.93 -27.41
C ARG A 89 -48.18 16.03 -26.21
N ASP A 90 -48.88 14.90 -26.08
CA ASP A 90 -48.65 13.95 -24.98
C ASP A 90 -47.20 13.44 -24.98
N LEU A 91 -46.68 13.04 -26.16
CA LEU A 91 -45.29 12.65 -26.34
C LEU A 91 -44.32 13.74 -25.85
N SER A 92 -44.57 15.02 -26.17
CA SER A 92 -43.72 16.13 -25.71
C SER A 92 -43.75 16.33 -24.18
N VAL A 93 -44.88 16.07 -23.54
CA VAL A 93 -45.03 16.17 -22.07
C VAL A 93 -44.27 15.05 -21.37
N TRP A 94 -44.40 13.80 -21.83
CA TRP A 94 -43.66 12.67 -21.27
C TRP A 94 -42.15 12.82 -21.46
N LEU A 95 -41.69 13.28 -22.63
CA LEU A 95 -40.28 13.57 -22.90
C LEU A 95 -39.76 14.75 -22.04
N GLY A 96 -40.57 15.78 -21.82
CA GLY A 96 -40.23 16.91 -20.94
C GLY A 96 -40.11 16.50 -19.47
N LEU A 97 -41.08 15.76 -18.95
CA LEU A 97 -41.06 15.19 -17.60
C LEU A 97 -39.86 14.26 -17.40
N PHE A 98 -39.57 13.43 -18.40
CA PHE A 98 -38.39 12.57 -18.41
C PHE A 98 -37.10 13.37 -18.28
N PHE A 99 -36.90 14.37 -19.14
CA PHE A 99 -35.71 15.22 -19.11
C PHE A 99 -35.57 15.93 -17.75
N ALA A 100 -36.65 16.51 -17.23
CA ALA A 100 -36.67 17.14 -15.91
C ALA A 100 -36.27 16.14 -14.80
N SER A 101 -36.77 14.90 -14.82
CA SER A 101 -36.41 13.87 -13.85
C SER A 101 -34.93 13.48 -13.92
N ARG A 102 -34.33 13.44 -15.12
CA ARG A 102 -32.91 13.12 -15.33
C ARG A 102 -32.02 14.25 -14.81
N LEU A 103 -32.37 15.49 -15.12
CA LEU A 103 -31.64 16.68 -14.64
C LEU A 103 -31.71 16.79 -13.11
N ALA A 104 -32.90 16.63 -12.52
CA ALA A 104 -33.10 16.61 -11.08
C ALA A 104 -32.29 15.50 -10.41
N ASN A 105 -32.33 14.27 -10.96
CA ASN A 105 -31.53 13.15 -10.48
C ASN A 105 -30.03 13.49 -10.45
N ALA A 106 -29.48 13.96 -11.58
CA ALA A 106 -28.05 14.21 -11.72
C ALA A 106 -27.55 15.33 -10.79
N LEU A 107 -28.35 16.40 -10.64
CA LEU A 107 -28.06 17.47 -9.68
C LEU A 107 -28.12 16.97 -8.23
N VAL A 108 -29.17 16.26 -7.84
CA VAL A 108 -29.34 15.76 -6.47
C VAL A 108 -28.24 14.75 -6.11
N SER A 109 -27.96 13.77 -6.98
CA SER A 109 -26.93 12.76 -6.72
C SER A 109 -25.53 13.38 -6.57
N ALA A 110 -25.19 14.39 -7.38
CA ALA A 110 -23.89 15.06 -7.30
C ALA A 110 -23.72 15.86 -5.99
N HIS A 111 -24.78 16.56 -5.55
CA HIS A 111 -24.75 17.31 -4.28
C HIS A 111 -24.73 16.38 -3.06
N VAL A 112 -25.49 15.27 -3.09
CA VAL A 112 -25.46 14.29 -1.99
C VAL A 112 -24.08 13.65 -1.87
N ALA A 113 -23.47 13.22 -2.97
CA ALA A 113 -22.11 12.67 -2.95
C ALA A 113 -21.11 13.66 -2.32
N TYR A 114 -21.13 14.93 -2.74
CA TYR A 114 -20.30 15.98 -2.15
C TYR A 114 -20.47 16.10 -0.62
N TYR A 115 -21.73 16.17 -0.15
CA TYR A 115 -21.98 16.29 1.28
C TYR A 115 -21.51 15.06 2.05
N LEU A 116 -21.71 13.85 1.53
CA LEU A 116 -21.23 12.62 2.18
C LEU A 116 -19.69 12.55 2.25
N ASP A 117 -18.99 12.93 1.18
CA ASP A 117 -17.53 13.05 1.16
C ASP A 117 -17.00 14.05 2.20
N VAL A 118 -17.61 15.24 2.31
CA VAL A 118 -17.20 16.27 3.29
C VAL A 118 -17.46 15.82 4.73
N LEU A 119 -18.56 15.11 5.00
CA LEU A 119 -18.84 14.55 6.32
C LEU A 119 -17.88 13.41 6.67
N GLY A 120 -17.56 12.53 5.71
CA GLY A 120 -16.56 11.47 5.86
C GLY A 120 -15.17 12.02 6.15
N LEU A 121 -14.72 13.04 5.41
CA LEU A 121 -13.45 13.73 5.63
C LEU A 121 -13.34 14.30 7.05
N ARG A 122 -14.38 14.99 7.53
CA ARG A 122 -14.42 15.56 8.90
C ARG A 122 -14.37 14.47 9.97
N LEU A 123 -15.10 13.36 9.77
CA LEU A 123 -15.11 12.22 10.68
C LEU A 123 -13.73 11.53 10.75
N THR A 124 -13.13 11.22 9.60
CA THR A 124 -11.80 10.61 9.51
C THR A 124 -10.71 11.52 10.10
N ALA A 125 -10.82 12.85 9.95
CA ALA A 125 -9.90 13.80 10.58
C ALA A 125 -9.98 13.74 12.12
N ALA A 126 -11.20 13.76 12.68
CA ALA A 126 -11.42 13.71 14.12
C ALA A 126 -10.96 12.37 14.74
N LEU A 127 -11.23 11.24 14.08
CA LEU A 127 -10.77 9.91 14.54
C LEU A 127 -9.24 9.81 14.53
N LYS A 128 -8.57 10.32 13.49
CA LYS A 128 -7.10 10.37 13.40
C LYS A 128 -6.49 11.26 14.49
N ALA A 129 -7.09 12.41 14.76
CA ALA A 129 -6.67 13.29 15.87
C ALA A 129 -6.80 12.60 17.23
N LEU A 130 -7.91 11.90 17.48
CA LEU A 130 -8.18 11.16 18.72
C LEU A 130 -7.18 10.01 18.94
N LEU A 131 -6.94 9.20 17.90
CA LEU A 131 -5.94 8.12 17.90
C LEU A 131 -4.53 8.66 18.18
N PHE A 132 -4.15 9.79 17.59
CA PHE A 132 -2.83 10.39 17.82
C PHE A 132 -2.65 10.89 19.26
N GLN A 133 -3.66 11.57 19.82
CA GLN A 133 -3.61 11.99 21.23
C GLN A 133 -3.55 10.80 22.18
N LYS A 134 -4.25 9.69 21.89
CA LYS A 134 -4.13 8.45 22.67
C LYS A 134 -2.73 7.85 22.57
N THR A 135 -2.13 7.84 21.38
CA THR A 135 -0.77 7.29 21.14
C THR A 135 0.27 7.97 22.06
N LEU A 136 0.18 9.30 22.24
CA LEU A 136 1.07 10.05 23.14
C LEU A 136 0.72 9.91 24.65
N ARG A 137 -0.47 9.39 24.99
CA ARG A 137 -0.94 9.19 26.38
C ARG A 137 -0.88 7.73 26.85
N ARG A 138 -0.84 6.74 25.95
CA ARG A 138 -0.79 5.31 26.29
C ARG A 138 0.41 4.98 27.19
N ASN A 139 0.22 4.07 28.15
CA ASN A 139 1.31 3.51 28.95
C ASN A 139 2.33 2.78 28.04
N ALA A 140 3.60 2.74 28.46
CA ALA A 140 4.69 2.07 27.75
C ALA A 140 4.78 0.55 28.07
N ALA A 141 3.92 0.05 28.97
CA ALA A 141 3.77 -1.37 29.27
C ALA A 141 3.52 -2.17 27.98
N ARG A 142 4.50 -3.00 27.60
CA ARG A 142 4.42 -3.85 26.41
C ARG A 142 3.44 -4.99 26.71
N ALA A 143 2.27 -4.97 26.08
CA ALA A 143 1.34 -6.07 26.18
C ALA A 143 1.94 -7.31 25.49
N ASP A 144 2.14 -8.40 26.24
CA ASP A 144 2.67 -9.68 25.72
C ASP A 144 1.67 -10.44 24.82
N SER A 145 0.58 -9.79 24.40
CA SER A 145 -0.40 -10.40 23.51
C SER A 145 0.09 -10.40 22.05
N SER A 146 -0.26 -11.45 21.32
CA SER A 146 -0.20 -11.49 19.86
C SER A 146 -1.25 -10.58 19.18
N ALA A 147 -1.75 -9.58 19.91
CA ALA A 147 -2.86 -8.70 19.57
C ALA A 147 -2.51 -7.22 19.88
N ALA A 148 -1.24 -6.84 19.76
CA ALA A 148 -0.84 -5.44 19.73
C ALA A 148 -1.50 -4.76 18.51
N VAL A 149 -2.55 -3.97 18.75
CA VAL A 149 -3.33 -3.32 17.69
C VAL A 149 -2.48 -2.24 17.02
N ASP A 150 -2.05 -2.53 15.80
CA ASP A 150 -1.17 -1.68 15.01
C ASP A 150 -1.83 -0.32 14.67
N ILE A 151 -1.28 0.74 15.26
CA ILE A 151 -1.74 2.12 15.08
C ILE A 151 -1.65 2.58 13.62
N SER A 152 -0.74 2.03 12.82
CA SER A 152 -0.61 2.28 11.38
C SER A 152 -1.85 1.79 10.62
N ASN A 153 -2.34 0.59 10.96
CA ASN A 153 -3.57 0.03 10.42
C ASN A 153 -4.82 0.77 10.92
N LEU A 154 -4.86 1.17 12.21
CA LEU A 154 -5.93 2.03 12.74
C LEU A 154 -6.03 3.36 11.96
N PHE A 155 -4.88 3.98 11.66
CA PHE A 155 -4.79 5.24 10.91
C PHE A 155 -5.16 5.10 9.43
N THR A 156 -4.82 3.99 8.78
CA THR A 156 -4.90 3.87 7.31
C THR A 156 -6.11 3.08 6.81
N LEU A 157 -6.46 1.97 7.48
CA LEU A 157 -7.57 1.12 7.07
C LEU A 157 -8.84 1.49 7.86
N ASP A 158 -8.76 1.52 9.18
CA ASP A 158 -9.96 1.57 10.02
C ASP A 158 -10.60 2.97 10.04
N ALA A 159 -9.81 4.02 10.28
CA ALA A 159 -10.29 5.41 10.24
C ALA A 159 -10.81 5.86 8.85
N ASN A 160 -10.40 5.16 7.78
CA ASN A 160 -10.96 5.34 6.44
C ASN A 160 -12.23 4.49 6.23
N SER A 161 -12.28 3.26 6.76
CA SER A 161 -13.44 2.36 6.67
C SER A 161 -14.67 2.93 7.37
N VAL A 162 -14.51 3.53 8.55
CA VAL A 162 -15.60 4.24 9.25
C VAL A 162 -16.16 5.41 8.41
N SER A 163 -15.32 6.02 7.56
CA SER A 163 -15.75 7.02 6.57
C SER A 163 -16.63 6.41 5.48
N THR A 164 -16.25 5.24 4.98
CA THR A 164 -16.95 4.53 3.89
C THR A 164 -18.41 4.24 4.22
N VAL A 165 -18.76 3.97 5.49
CA VAL A 165 -20.15 3.72 5.89
C VAL A 165 -21.08 4.91 5.65
N ALA A 166 -20.59 6.16 5.63
CA ALA A 166 -21.41 7.33 5.34
C ALA A 166 -22.10 7.26 3.97
N HIS A 167 -21.47 6.57 3.00
CA HIS A 167 -22.03 6.35 1.66
C HIS A 167 -23.07 5.21 1.63
N TYR A 168 -22.81 4.09 2.32
CA TYR A 168 -23.67 2.89 2.25
C TYR A 168 -24.81 2.84 3.27
N ILE A 169 -24.76 3.63 4.36
CA ILE A 169 -25.77 3.59 5.43
C ILE A 169 -27.18 3.95 4.95
N ASN A 170 -27.31 4.78 3.91
CA ASN A 170 -28.59 5.11 3.31
C ASN A 170 -29.08 4.05 2.30
N SER A 171 -28.18 3.42 1.54
CA SER A 171 -28.52 2.27 0.70
C SER A 171 -29.17 1.14 1.50
N ALA A 172 -28.78 0.93 2.76
CA ALA A 172 -29.35 -0.11 3.63
C ALA A 172 -30.89 -0.05 3.78
N TRP A 173 -31.50 1.13 3.69
CA TRP A 173 -32.96 1.30 3.76
C TRP A 173 -33.59 1.74 2.42
N ILE A 174 -32.82 2.37 1.52
CA ILE A 174 -33.30 2.73 0.18
C ILE A 174 -33.40 1.51 -0.73
N LEU A 175 -32.44 0.57 -0.69
CA LEU A 175 -32.42 -0.59 -1.58
C LEU A 175 -33.67 -1.49 -1.42
N PRO A 176 -34.18 -1.82 -0.22
CA PRO A 176 -35.44 -2.55 -0.07
C PRO A 176 -36.64 -1.83 -0.70
N ILE A 177 -36.73 -0.50 -0.56
CA ILE A 177 -37.80 0.32 -1.14
C ILE A 177 -37.70 0.33 -2.68
N GLN A 178 -36.49 0.49 -3.21
CA GLN A 178 -36.22 0.46 -4.64
C GLN A 178 -36.53 -0.91 -5.25
N ILE A 179 -36.13 -2.00 -4.59
CA ILE A 179 -36.45 -3.38 -4.98
C ILE A 179 -37.98 -3.58 -5.02
N GLY A 180 -38.70 -3.17 -3.97
CA GLY A 180 -40.16 -3.23 -3.92
C GLY A 180 -40.83 -2.45 -5.07
N GLY A 181 -40.33 -1.24 -5.35
CA GLY A 181 -40.80 -0.41 -6.47
C GLY A 181 -40.57 -1.06 -7.85
N VAL A 182 -39.40 -1.66 -8.08
CA VAL A 182 -39.13 -2.37 -9.35
C VAL A 182 -39.97 -3.64 -9.47
N VAL A 183 -40.15 -4.40 -8.39
CA VAL A 183 -41.02 -5.60 -8.37
C VAL A 183 -42.47 -5.24 -8.68
N TYR A 184 -42.99 -4.14 -8.12
CA TYR A 184 -44.32 -3.63 -8.44
C TYR A 184 -44.44 -3.23 -9.92
N LEU A 185 -43.46 -2.50 -10.47
CA LEU A 185 -43.46 -2.12 -11.88
C LEU A 185 -43.30 -3.33 -12.84
N LEU A 186 -42.57 -4.37 -12.44
CA LEU A 186 -42.47 -5.63 -13.20
C LEU A 186 -43.81 -6.37 -13.22
N TYR A 187 -44.49 -6.45 -12.07
CA TYR A 187 -45.83 -7.04 -11.98
C TYR A 187 -46.85 -6.25 -12.80
N TRP A 188 -46.76 -4.92 -12.83
CA TRP A 188 -47.58 -4.07 -13.71
C TRP A 188 -47.30 -4.33 -15.20
N ALA A 189 -46.04 -4.48 -15.61
CA ALA A 189 -45.66 -4.64 -17.02
C ALA A 189 -45.95 -6.03 -17.61
N ILE A 190 -45.75 -7.12 -16.84
CA ILE A 190 -45.87 -8.52 -17.33
C ILE A 190 -46.64 -9.46 -16.39
N GLY A 191 -47.32 -8.94 -15.37
CA GLY A 191 -48.17 -9.74 -14.47
C GLY A 191 -47.39 -10.81 -13.70
N ALA A 192 -48.01 -11.97 -13.51
CA ALA A 192 -47.44 -13.08 -12.75
C ALA A 192 -46.09 -13.61 -13.33
N ALA A 193 -45.82 -13.42 -14.63
CA ALA A 193 -44.56 -13.81 -15.26
C ALA A 193 -43.33 -13.08 -14.67
N ALA A 194 -43.52 -11.95 -13.96
CA ALA A 194 -42.47 -11.29 -13.19
C ALA A 194 -41.87 -12.22 -12.12
N PHE A 195 -42.70 -13.03 -11.43
CA PHE A 195 -42.23 -13.89 -10.35
C PHE A 195 -41.34 -15.05 -10.84
N ALA A 196 -41.53 -15.53 -12.07
CA ALA A 196 -40.64 -16.51 -12.68
C ALA A 196 -39.22 -15.93 -12.87
N GLY A 197 -39.12 -14.70 -13.38
CA GLY A 197 -37.86 -13.97 -13.51
C GLY A 197 -37.22 -13.66 -12.16
N LEU A 198 -38.01 -13.27 -11.15
CA LEU A 198 -37.53 -13.08 -9.77
C LEU A 198 -36.99 -14.39 -9.16
N GLY A 199 -37.59 -15.54 -9.48
CA GLY A 199 -37.08 -16.86 -9.11
C GLY A 199 -35.71 -17.16 -9.72
N VAL A 200 -35.52 -16.84 -11.01
CA VAL A 200 -34.21 -16.99 -11.70
C VAL A 200 -33.17 -16.01 -11.14
N ILE A 201 -33.55 -14.76 -10.85
CA ILE A 201 -32.70 -13.80 -10.15
C ILE A 201 -32.23 -14.41 -8.82
N GLY A 202 -33.16 -14.85 -7.97
CA GLY A 202 -32.85 -15.46 -6.68
C GLY A 202 -31.92 -16.68 -6.79
N ALA A 203 -32.20 -17.60 -7.73
CA ALA A 203 -31.34 -18.74 -7.99
C ALA A 203 -29.92 -18.33 -8.45
N SER A 204 -29.81 -17.33 -9.32
CA SER A 204 -28.51 -16.80 -9.77
C SER A 204 -27.74 -16.08 -8.64
N THR A 205 -28.44 -15.40 -7.72
CA THR A 205 -27.84 -14.79 -6.53
C THR A 205 -27.36 -15.86 -5.54
N LEU A 206 -28.12 -16.94 -5.33
CA LEU A 206 -27.69 -18.09 -4.52
C LEU A 206 -26.43 -18.76 -5.11
N ALA A 207 -26.41 -18.98 -6.43
CA ALA A 207 -25.23 -19.50 -7.14
C ALA A 207 -24.03 -18.56 -7.02
N GLY A 208 -24.24 -17.25 -7.18
CA GLY A 208 -23.21 -16.23 -6.98
C GLY A 208 -22.63 -16.24 -5.56
N MET A 209 -23.46 -16.34 -4.52
CA MET A 209 -22.99 -16.45 -3.13
C MET A 209 -22.21 -17.75 -2.87
N PHE A 210 -22.58 -18.86 -3.51
CA PHE A 210 -21.81 -20.11 -3.42
C PHE A 210 -20.43 -19.98 -4.08
N VAL A 211 -20.36 -19.45 -5.30
CA VAL A 211 -19.09 -19.20 -6.00
C VAL A 211 -18.23 -18.20 -5.23
N GLY A 212 -18.83 -17.12 -4.71
CA GLY A 212 -18.16 -16.14 -3.86
C GLY A 212 -17.57 -16.73 -2.58
N LYS A 213 -18.22 -17.73 -1.96
CA LYS A 213 -17.63 -18.46 -0.82
C LYS A 213 -16.38 -19.24 -1.23
N VAL A 214 -16.42 -19.97 -2.36
CA VAL A 214 -15.25 -20.69 -2.89
C VAL A 214 -14.12 -19.72 -3.27
N SER A 215 -14.47 -18.56 -3.82
CA SER A 215 -13.56 -17.45 -4.14
C SER A 215 -12.85 -16.91 -2.88
N VAL A 216 -13.58 -16.72 -1.77
CA VAL A 216 -13.01 -16.30 -0.47
C VAL A 216 -12.04 -17.35 0.12
N ASP A 217 -12.38 -18.64 0.05
CA ASP A 217 -11.49 -19.69 0.56
C ASP A 217 -10.25 -19.86 -0.35
N ALA A 218 -10.39 -19.72 -1.67
CA ALA A 218 -9.26 -19.69 -2.61
C ALA A 218 -8.35 -18.45 -2.41
N PHE A 219 -8.95 -17.28 -2.14
CA PHE A 219 -8.21 -16.06 -1.78
C PHE A 219 -7.40 -16.26 -0.49
N ARG A 220 -7.97 -16.91 0.53
CA ARG A 220 -7.27 -17.19 1.80
C ARG A 220 -6.03 -18.07 1.58
N GLU A 221 -6.12 -19.11 0.75
CA GLU A 221 -4.96 -19.97 0.45
C GLU A 221 -3.93 -19.26 -0.44
N MET A 222 -4.36 -18.46 -1.43
CA MET A 222 -3.44 -17.60 -2.20
C MET A 222 -2.64 -16.67 -1.29
N MET A 223 -3.30 -16.00 -0.34
CA MET A 223 -2.66 -15.10 0.64
C MET A 223 -1.69 -15.87 1.54
N ARG A 224 -2.05 -17.07 2.00
CA ARG A 224 -1.15 -17.95 2.79
C ARG A 224 0.13 -18.32 2.02
N GLN A 225 0.02 -18.69 0.75
CA GLN A 225 1.19 -19.02 -0.08
C GLN A 225 2.06 -17.78 -0.34
N ARG A 226 1.44 -16.64 -0.64
CA ARG A 226 2.10 -15.33 -0.81
C ARG A 226 2.90 -14.94 0.43
N ASP A 227 2.33 -15.10 1.62
CA ASP A 227 3.02 -14.76 2.87
C ASP A 227 4.18 -15.72 3.16
N GLY A 228 4.04 -17.00 2.77
CA GLY A 228 5.14 -17.97 2.76
C GLY A 228 6.30 -17.57 1.82
N ARG A 229 6.00 -17.10 0.60
CA ARG A 229 7.00 -16.50 -0.30
C ARG A 229 7.62 -15.26 0.32
N MET A 230 6.81 -14.36 0.87
CA MET A 230 7.28 -13.09 1.45
C MET A 230 8.23 -13.32 2.62
N LYS A 231 7.99 -14.35 3.45
CA LYS A 231 8.93 -14.77 4.48
C LYS A 231 10.27 -15.24 3.89
N ALA A 232 10.25 -16.09 2.86
CA ALA A 232 11.48 -16.55 2.19
C ALA A 232 12.28 -15.40 1.56
N ILE A 233 11.60 -14.41 0.95
CA ILE A 233 12.24 -13.20 0.39
C ILE A 233 12.89 -12.37 1.50
N LYS A 234 12.18 -12.14 2.62
CA LYS A 234 12.73 -11.43 3.79
C LYS A 234 13.93 -12.17 4.40
N GLU A 235 13.91 -13.50 4.46
CA GLU A 235 15.04 -14.30 4.93
C GLU A 235 16.27 -14.16 4.01
N VAL A 236 16.09 -14.23 2.69
CA VAL A 236 17.21 -14.17 1.72
C VAL A 236 17.82 -12.77 1.63
N PHE A 237 17.00 -11.76 1.35
CA PHE A 237 17.49 -10.39 1.21
C PHE A 237 17.87 -9.76 2.56
N GLY A 238 17.33 -10.27 3.66
CA GLY A 238 17.68 -9.86 5.03
C GLY A 238 19.12 -10.15 5.44
N VAL A 239 19.78 -11.13 4.79
CA VAL A 239 21.19 -11.48 5.04
C VAL A 239 22.00 -11.60 3.75
N MET A 240 21.74 -10.75 2.74
CA MET A 240 22.38 -10.83 1.42
C MET A 240 23.92 -10.89 1.48
N GLN A 241 24.56 -10.12 2.37
CA GLN A 241 26.00 -10.18 2.63
C GLN A 241 26.48 -11.62 2.92
N VAL A 242 25.73 -12.37 3.74
CA VAL A 242 26.02 -13.77 4.10
C VAL A 242 25.72 -14.73 2.94
N VAL A 243 24.70 -14.44 2.12
CA VAL A 243 24.39 -15.22 0.91
C VAL A 243 25.55 -15.16 -0.08
N LYS A 244 26.00 -13.94 -0.43
CA LYS A 244 27.11 -13.70 -1.38
C LYS A 244 28.44 -14.25 -0.88
N LEU A 245 28.78 -14.01 0.39
CA LEU A 245 30.00 -14.51 1.03
C LEU A 245 30.10 -16.06 1.02
N ASN A 246 29.01 -16.76 0.72
CA ASN A 246 28.95 -18.22 0.68
C ASN A 246 28.60 -18.81 -0.69
N ALA A 247 28.51 -17.99 -1.75
CA ALA A 247 28.03 -18.40 -3.07
C ALA A 247 26.70 -19.18 -3.01
N TRP A 248 25.76 -18.70 -2.18
CA TRP A 248 24.50 -19.37 -1.87
C TRP A 248 23.31 -18.91 -2.73
N GLU A 249 23.52 -17.96 -3.65
CA GLU A 249 22.51 -17.36 -4.50
C GLU A 249 21.65 -18.41 -5.22
N GLY A 250 22.26 -19.42 -5.86
CA GLY A 250 21.54 -20.44 -6.61
C GLY A 250 20.58 -21.29 -5.76
N LYS A 251 21.01 -21.67 -4.54
CA LYS A 251 20.16 -22.44 -3.60
C LYS A 251 18.98 -21.62 -3.07
N PHE A 252 19.18 -20.31 -2.91
CA PHE A 252 18.10 -19.41 -2.51
C PHE A 252 17.19 -19.00 -3.68
N ALA A 253 17.72 -18.93 -4.91
CA ALA A 253 16.92 -18.77 -6.13
C ALA A 253 15.91 -19.93 -6.28
N GLU A 254 16.37 -21.17 -6.17
CA GLU A 254 15.55 -22.38 -6.21
C GLU A 254 14.47 -22.36 -5.10
N ARG A 255 14.88 -22.09 -3.85
CA ARG A 255 13.95 -21.97 -2.70
C ARG A 255 12.88 -20.88 -2.88
N ILE A 256 13.21 -19.77 -3.57
CA ILE A 256 12.24 -18.71 -3.90
C ILE A 256 11.34 -19.14 -5.08
N ALA A 257 11.91 -19.79 -6.11
CA ALA A 257 11.18 -20.27 -7.28
C ALA A 257 10.12 -21.33 -6.92
N ASP A 258 10.43 -22.26 -6.02
CA ASP A 258 9.46 -23.24 -5.50
C ASP A 258 8.28 -22.57 -4.80
N ARG A 259 8.54 -21.58 -3.95
CA ARG A 259 7.48 -20.82 -3.24
C ARG A 259 6.63 -20.01 -4.21
N ARG A 260 7.23 -19.47 -5.26
CA ARG A 260 6.49 -18.84 -6.37
C ARG A 260 5.67 -19.87 -7.15
N ALA A 261 6.17 -21.09 -7.35
CA ALA A 261 5.44 -22.15 -8.06
C ALA A 261 4.22 -22.67 -7.30
N THR A 262 4.23 -22.70 -5.96
CA THR A 262 3.02 -23.02 -5.15
C THR A 262 2.04 -21.86 -5.10
N GLU A 263 2.52 -20.63 -4.92
CA GLU A 263 1.70 -19.40 -4.96
C GLU A 263 0.94 -19.26 -6.28
N MET A 264 1.63 -19.40 -7.43
CA MET A 264 1.02 -19.27 -8.76
C MET A 264 -0.09 -20.30 -9.02
N LYS A 265 -0.06 -21.48 -8.37
CA LYS A 265 -1.16 -22.47 -8.44
C LYS A 265 -2.39 -21.99 -7.67
N ALA A 266 -2.22 -21.49 -6.45
CA ALA A 266 -3.31 -20.94 -5.64
C ALA A 266 -3.91 -19.67 -6.27
N GLN A 267 -3.06 -18.78 -6.78
CA GLN A 267 -3.44 -17.57 -7.50
C GLN A 267 -4.23 -17.89 -8.80
N ARG A 268 -3.84 -18.91 -9.56
CA ARG A 268 -4.63 -19.41 -10.70
C ARG A 268 -6.01 -19.92 -10.26
N SER A 269 -6.08 -20.65 -9.15
CA SER A 269 -7.34 -21.16 -8.59
C SER A 269 -8.29 -19.99 -8.24
N PHE A 270 -7.80 -18.99 -7.51
CA PHE A 270 -8.55 -17.79 -7.14
C PHE A 270 -9.04 -16.99 -8.36
N LEU A 271 -8.15 -16.69 -9.31
CA LEU A 271 -8.54 -15.91 -10.49
C LEU A 271 -9.56 -16.64 -11.37
N LEU A 272 -9.49 -17.98 -11.48
CA LEU A 272 -10.51 -18.76 -12.17
C LEU A 272 -11.87 -18.79 -11.44
N THR A 273 -11.89 -18.73 -10.10
CA THR A 273 -13.15 -18.55 -9.37
C THR A 273 -13.77 -17.17 -9.60
N CYS A 274 -12.96 -16.11 -9.77
CA CYS A 274 -13.46 -14.80 -10.20
C CYS A 274 -14.04 -14.84 -11.62
N SER A 275 -13.43 -15.55 -12.57
CA SER A 275 -13.98 -15.75 -13.93
C SER A 275 -15.32 -16.50 -13.92
N LEU A 276 -15.52 -17.43 -12.98
CA LEU A 276 -16.79 -18.13 -12.78
C LEU A 276 -17.86 -17.22 -12.16
N GLU A 277 -17.48 -16.37 -11.22
CA GLU A 277 -18.35 -15.34 -10.61
C GLU A 277 -18.83 -14.34 -11.67
N GLU A 278 -17.92 -13.87 -12.53
CA GLU A 278 -18.22 -13.03 -13.70
C GLU A 278 -19.22 -13.72 -14.64
N LEU A 279 -19.04 -15.01 -14.95
CA LEU A 279 -19.98 -15.77 -15.78
C LEU A 279 -21.39 -15.84 -15.20
N VAL A 280 -21.53 -16.18 -13.91
CA VAL A 280 -22.85 -16.24 -13.23
C VAL A 280 -23.53 -14.86 -13.27
N VAL A 281 -22.78 -13.80 -13.02
CA VAL A 281 -23.25 -12.42 -13.07
C VAL A 281 -23.72 -12.02 -14.47
N TRP A 282 -23.02 -12.39 -15.55
CA TRP A 282 -23.38 -12.02 -16.92
C TRP A 282 -24.45 -12.93 -17.56
N ALA A 283 -24.55 -14.19 -17.18
CA ALA A 283 -25.59 -15.10 -17.67
C ALA A 283 -26.98 -14.81 -17.07
N SER A 284 -27.04 -14.26 -15.85
CA SER A 284 -28.30 -14.03 -15.12
C SER A 284 -29.35 -13.21 -15.90
N PRO A 285 -29.07 -12.01 -16.45
CA PRO A 285 -30.10 -11.21 -17.14
C PRO A 285 -30.71 -11.90 -18.37
N LEU A 286 -29.92 -12.71 -19.07
CA LEU A 286 -30.41 -13.51 -20.19
C LEU A 286 -31.38 -14.59 -19.71
N MET A 287 -31.00 -15.38 -18.70
CA MET A 287 -31.84 -16.44 -18.16
C MET A 287 -33.17 -15.88 -17.61
N VAL A 288 -33.13 -14.72 -16.96
CA VAL A 288 -34.31 -14.00 -16.46
C VAL A 288 -35.22 -13.57 -17.60
N SER A 289 -34.65 -12.97 -18.65
CA SER A 289 -35.38 -12.56 -19.87
C SER A 289 -36.05 -13.75 -20.55
N ILE A 290 -35.31 -14.84 -20.82
CA ILE A 290 -35.84 -16.04 -21.46
C ILE A 290 -36.98 -16.64 -20.63
N VAL A 291 -36.79 -16.86 -19.33
CA VAL A 291 -37.78 -17.53 -18.49
C VAL A 291 -39.03 -16.68 -18.29
N SER A 292 -38.92 -15.38 -18.01
CA SER A 292 -40.11 -14.53 -17.88
C SER A 292 -40.88 -14.36 -19.20
N LEU A 293 -40.20 -14.19 -20.33
CA LEU A 293 -40.88 -14.04 -21.62
C LEU A 293 -41.51 -15.36 -22.10
N ALA A 294 -40.87 -16.50 -21.84
CA ALA A 294 -41.45 -17.83 -22.10
C ALA A 294 -42.68 -18.10 -21.23
N VAL A 295 -42.64 -17.78 -19.93
CA VAL A 295 -43.81 -17.89 -19.03
C VAL A 295 -44.93 -16.95 -19.47
N TYR A 296 -44.62 -15.71 -19.88
CA TYR A 296 -45.64 -14.76 -20.35
C TYR A 296 -46.32 -15.21 -21.65
N SER A 297 -45.54 -15.64 -22.64
CA SER A 297 -46.05 -16.00 -23.96
C SER A 297 -46.61 -17.42 -24.00
N VAL A 298 -45.79 -18.43 -23.69
CA VAL A 298 -46.16 -19.85 -23.80
C VAL A 298 -46.95 -20.33 -22.57
N GLY A 299 -46.63 -19.81 -21.38
CA GLY A 299 -47.28 -20.20 -20.13
C GLY A 299 -48.62 -19.50 -19.85
N MET A 300 -48.79 -18.25 -20.29
CA MET A 300 -50.00 -17.43 -20.03
C MET A 300 -50.77 -17.05 -21.31
N GLY A 301 -50.31 -17.49 -22.50
CA GLY A 301 -50.95 -17.23 -23.79
C GLY A 301 -51.01 -15.75 -24.18
N GLN A 302 -50.15 -14.89 -23.62
CA GLN A 302 -50.22 -13.44 -23.80
C GLN A 302 -49.39 -12.96 -24.99
N PRO A 303 -49.89 -12.00 -25.80
CA PRO A 303 -49.14 -11.44 -26.91
C PRO A 303 -47.95 -10.59 -26.43
N LEU A 304 -46.76 -10.92 -26.93
CA LEU A 304 -45.52 -10.18 -26.68
C LEU A 304 -45.46 -8.91 -27.53
N THR A 305 -45.87 -7.78 -26.95
CA THR A 305 -45.64 -6.46 -27.60
C THR A 305 -44.23 -5.95 -27.29
N ALA A 306 -43.62 -5.25 -28.24
CA ALA A 306 -42.28 -4.67 -28.08
C ALA A 306 -42.18 -3.76 -26.83
N ALA A 307 -43.22 -2.98 -26.54
CA ALA A 307 -43.32 -2.16 -25.33
C ALA A 307 -43.15 -2.99 -24.05
N LYS A 308 -43.87 -4.12 -23.92
CA LYS A 308 -43.75 -5.01 -22.75
C LYS A 308 -42.37 -5.64 -22.65
N VAL A 309 -41.81 -6.11 -23.76
CA VAL A 309 -40.46 -6.72 -23.80
C VAL A 309 -39.38 -5.71 -23.37
N PHE A 310 -39.36 -4.50 -23.93
CA PHE A 310 -38.36 -3.49 -23.59
C PHE A 310 -38.56 -2.92 -22.19
N THR A 311 -39.80 -2.66 -21.74
CA THR A 311 -40.06 -2.23 -20.35
C THR A 311 -39.64 -3.30 -19.34
N ALA A 312 -39.98 -4.58 -19.57
CA ALA A 312 -39.58 -5.67 -18.68
C ALA A 312 -38.04 -5.83 -18.63
N LEU A 313 -37.37 -5.83 -19.78
CA LEU A 313 -35.90 -5.93 -19.86
C LEU A 313 -35.22 -4.73 -19.17
N ALA A 314 -35.76 -3.52 -19.32
CA ALA A 314 -35.26 -2.33 -18.63
C ALA A 314 -35.45 -2.43 -17.10
N LEU A 315 -36.57 -2.96 -16.63
CA LEU A 315 -36.86 -3.16 -15.20
C LEU A 315 -36.03 -4.28 -14.58
N PHE A 316 -35.84 -5.43 -15.25
CA PHE A 316 -34.95 -6.48 -14.76
C PHE A 316 -33.50 -6.00 -14.63
N ASN A 317 -33.01 -5.21 -15.59
CA ASN A 317 -31.69 -4.56 -15.48
C ASN A 317 -31.65 -3.51 -14.36
N ALA A 318 -32.74 -2.78 -14.10
CA ALA A 318 -32.84 -1.85 -12.98
C ALA A 318 -32.89 -2.54 -11.60
N LEU A 319 -33.35 -3.79 -11.52
CA LEU A 319 -33.35 -4.61 -10.30
C LEU A 319 -31.97 -5.22 -9.98
N ARG A 320 -31.17 -5.52 -11.02
CA ARG A 320 -29.86 -6.17 -10.91
C ARG A 320 -28.88 -5.39 -10.02
N GLY A 321 -28.75 -4.07 -10.25
CA GLY A 321 -27.84 -3.20 -9.49
C GLY A 321 -28.11 -3.22 -7.98
N PRO A 322 -29.34 -2.92 -7.51
CA PRO A 322 -29.71 -3.01 -6.11
C PRO A 322 -29.40 -4.34 -5.42
N LEU A 323 -29.59 -5.46 -6.11
CA LEU A 323 -29.30 -6.79 -5.57
C LEU A 323 -27.80 -7.11 -5.52
N GLN A 324 -26.99 -6.50 -6.39
CA GLN A 324 -25.53 -6.60 -6.35
C GLN A 324 -24.91 -5.66 -5.30
N GLU A 325 -25.52 -4.52 -5.02
CA GLU A 325 -25.05 -3.56 -4.01
C GLU A 325 -25.34 -4.04 -2.57
N LEU A 326 -26.44 -4.75 -2.34
CA LEU A 326 -26.90 -5.16 -1.02
C LEU A 326 -25.86 -5.98 -0.21
N PRO A 327 -25.13 -6.97 -0.78
CA PRO A 327 -24.00 -7.61 -0.09
C PRO A 327 -22.88 -6.63 0.29
N SER A 328 -22.56 -5.67 -0.58
CA SER A 328 -21.51 -4.66 -0.32
C SER A 328 -21.91 -3.69 0.79
N VAL A 329 -23.19 -3.30 0.88
CA VAL A 329 -23.73 -2.52 2.00
C VAL A 329 -23.54 -3.26 3.33
N ILE A 330 -23.92 -4.54 3.38
CA ILE A 330 -23.77 -5.38 4.59
C ILE A 330 -22.29 -5.50 4.97
N GLN A 331 -21.40 -5.76 4.01
CA GLN A 331 -19.95 -5.82 4.25
C GLN A 331 -19.37 -4.49 4.74
N ALA A 332 -19.76 -3.35 4.15
CA ALA A 332 -19.31 -2.03 4.57
C ALA A 332 -19.75 -1.72 6.00
N CYS A 333 -21.00 -2.01 6.37
CA CYS A 333 -21.51 -1.85 7.72
C CYS A 333 -20.78 -2.74 8.74
N LEU A 334 -20.56 -4.02 8.42
CA LEU A 334 -19.80 -4.94 9.27
C LEU A 334 -18.35 -4.51 9.45
N HIS A 335 -17.65 -4.14 8.37
CA HIS A 335 -16.25 -3.72 8.42
C HIS A 335 -16.09 -2.42 9.22
N SER A 336 -17.00 -1.46 9.03
CA SER A 336 -17.00 -0.19 9.78
C SER A 336 -17.29 -0.40 11.27
N LYS A 337 -18.13 -1.38 11.63
CA LYS A 337 -18.33 -1.79 13.02
C LYS A 337 -17.03 -2.36 13.60
N VAL A 338 -16.40 -3.34 12.94
CA VAL A 338 -15.15 -3.96 13.40
C VAL A 338 -13.99 -2.95 13.44
N ALA A 339 -14.01 -1.89 12.64
CA ALA A 339 -13.12 -0.74 12.75
C ALA A 339 -13.43 0.13 13.99
N LEU A 340 -14.69 0.48 14.25
CA LEU A 340 -15.08 1.20 15.47
C LEU A 340 -14.78 0.40 16.75
N ASP A 341 -15.00 -0.91 16.74
CA ASP A 341 -14.72 -1.80 17.88
C ASP A 341 -13.21 -1.80 18.20
N ARG A 342 -12.33 -1.97 17.20
CA ARG A 342 -10.86 -1.91 17.37
C ARG A 342 -10.33 -0.52 17.75
N ILE A 343 -10.91 0.56 17.21
CA ILE A 343 -10.57 1.93 17.65
C ILE A 343 -10.99 2.12 19.11
N THR A 344 -12.16 1.62 19.52
CA THR A 344 -12.63 1.69 20.93
C THR A 344 -11.72 0.89 21.86
N GLU A 345 -11.31 -0.31 21.47
CA GLU A 345 -10.33 -1.14 22.18
C GLU A 345 -9.00 -0.39 22.38
N TYR A 346 -8.43 0.19 21.32
CA TYR A 346 -7.18 0.96 21.42
C TYR A 346 -7.31 2.20 22.34
N LEU A 347 -8.45 2.89 22.28
CA LEU A 347 -8.74 4.03 23.17
C LEU A 347 -8.95 3.61 24.64
N SER A 348 -9.33 2.35 24.90
CA SER A 348 -9.52 1.79 26.24
C SER A 348 -8.21 1.37 26.96
N HIS A 349 -7.09 1.25 26.23
CA HIS A 349 -5.79 0.94 26.83
C HIS A 349 -5.42 1.95 27.93
N ALA A 350 -4.75 1.48 29.00
CA ALA A 350 -4.33 2.33 30.10
C ALA A 350 -3.42 3.49 29.61
N ASP A 351 -3.75 4.71 30.02
CA ASP A 351 -2.86 5.87 29.86
C ASP A 351 -1.74 5.82 30.92
N TYR A 352 -0.63 6.54 30.68
CA TYR A 352 0.39 6.71 31.70
C TYR A 352 -0.16 7.61 32.83
N ASN A 353 -0.01 7.20 34.09
CA ASN A 353 -0.39 8.07 35.19
C ASN A 353 0.68 9.14 35.42
N ALA A 354 0.30 10.40 35.24
CA ALA A 354 1.20 11.53 35.45
C ALA A 354 1.57 11.77 36.92
N SER A 355 0.75 11.32 37.90
CA SER A 355 1.05 11.47 39.33
C SER A 355 1.98 10.39 39.90
N ASN A 356 2.43 9.41 39.10
CA ASN A 356 3.43 8.43 39.54
C ASN A 356 4.83 9.03 39.80
N VAL A 357 5.07 10.28 39.39
CA VAL A 357 6.33 11.01 39.64
C VAL A 357 5.99 12.44 40.04
N LEU A 358 6.27 12.78 41.31
CA LEU A 358 6.24 14.16 41.77
C LEU A 358 7.42 14.92 41.12
N ARG A 359 7.11 15.98 40.38
CA ARG A 359 8.14 16.81 39.70
C ARG A 359 8.69 17.92 40.58
N GLU A 360 7.88 18.36 41.52
CA GLU A 360 8.18 19.36 42.53
C GLU A 360 7.56 18.84 43.84
N ASP A 361 8.38 18.60 44.84
CA ASP A 361 7.96 18.14 46.17
C ASP A 361 8.63 19.03 47.22
N PRO A 362 7.88 19.82 48.01
CA PRO A 362 8.43 20.73 49.00
C PRO A 362 8.92 20.04 50.28
N SER A 363 8.79 18.72 50.41
CA SER A 363 9.30 17.95 51.56
C SER A 363 10.79 17.61 51.45
N HIS A 364 11.36 17.62 50.24
CA HIS A 364 12.79 17.43 50.01
C HIS A 364 13.54 18.76 49.90
N ALA A 365 14.83 18.75 50.28
CA ALA A 365 15.68 19.93 50.17
C ALA A 365 15.95 20.33 48.70
N GLU A 366 16.07 21.62 48.41
CA GLU A 366 16.29 22.15 47.05
C GLU A 366 17.55 21.60 46.34
N ASP A 367 18.50 21.03 47.09
CA ASP A 367 19.71 20.43 46.53
C ASP A 367 19.51 19.00 46.03
N VAL A 368 18.35 18.39 46.25
CA VAL A 368 17.96 17.09 45.68
C VAL A 368 17.52 17.27 44.22
N ALA A 369 17.93 16.33 43.37
CA ALA A 369 17.57 16.26 41.95
C ALA A 369 16.64 15.08 41.64
N VAL A 370 16.85 13.95 42.32
CA VAL A 370 16.00 12.75 42.26
C VAL A 370 15.98 12.09 43.64
N SER A 371 14.81 11.70 44.12
CA SER A 371 14.67 10.75 45.23
C SER A 371 13.75 9.60 44.81
N VAL A 372 14.05 8.40 45.29
CA VAL A 372 13.22 7.20 45.16
C VAL A 372 13.31 6.47 46.49
N GLU A 373 12.17 6.29 47.15
CA GLU A 373 12.06 5.64 48.46
C GLU A 373 11.12 4.43 48.33
N ASN A 374 11.63 3.24 48.69
CA ASN A 374 10.97 1.94 48.56
C ASN A 374 10.35 1.66 47.18
N GLY A 375 10.94 2.22 46.12
CA GLY A 375 10.43 2.14 44.76
C GLY A 375 10.44 0.73 44.20
N SER A 376 9.30 0.30 43.66
CA SER A 376 9.18 -0.98 42.94
C SER A 376 8.60 -0.73 41.56
N PHE A 377 9.27 -1.23 40.53
CA PHE A 377 9.03 -0.90 39.12
C PHE A 377 8.98 -2.17 38.27
N GLY A 378 7.99 -2.26 37.39
CA GLY A 378 7.84 -3.39 36.47
C GLY A 378 7.03 -3.01 35.23
N TRP A 379 7.13 -3.83 34.19
CA TRP A 379 6.37 -3.65 32.94
C TRP A 379 4.89 -4.06 33.06
N LYS A 380 4.54 -4.78 34.14
CA LYS A 380 3.19 -5.16 34.56
C LYS A 380 3.05 -4.88 36.05
N ALA A 381 1.83 -4.64 36.53
CA ALA A 381 1.58 -4.34 37.94
C ALA A 381 2.00 -5.49 38.87
N ASP A 382 1.75 -6.74 38.45
CA ASP A 382 1.92 -7.94 39.27
C ASP A 382 3.35 -8.53 39.22
N SER A 383 4.26 -7.93 38.44
CA SER A 383 5.64 -8.43 38.25
C SER A 383 6.66 -7.28 38.27
N PRO A 384 7.11 -6.85 39.46
CA PRO A 384 8.23 -5.91 39.57
C PRO A 384 9.52 -6.55 39.05
N VAL A 385 10.25 -5.80 38.22
CA VAL A 385 11.59 -6.13 37.69
C VAL A 385 12.67 -5.53 38.60
N LEU A 386 12.38 -4.35 39.16
CA LEU A 386 13.16 -3.73 40.23
C LEU A 386 12.28 -3.63 41.47
N ALA A 387 12.77 -4.04 42.63
CA ALA A 387 12.05 -4.00 43.89
C ALA A 387 12.90 -3.34 44.98
N ASN A 388 12.25 -2.66 45.92
CA ASN A 388 12.89 -2.00 47.08
C ASN A 388 14.04 -1.02 46.71
N VAL A 389 13.92 -0.36 45.55
CA VAL A 389 14.89 0.64 45.08
C VAL A 389 14.84 1.85 46.01
N ASN A 390 15.99 2.17 46.61
CA ASN A 390 16.16 3.32 47.49
C ASN A 390 17.40 4.10 47.01
N ILE A 391 17.21 5.31 46.49
CA ILE A 391 18.30 6.15 45.95
C ILE A 391 17.95 7.64 46.01
N THR A 392 18.91 8.46 46.42
CA THR A 392 18.80 9.94 46.41
C THR A 392 20.02 10.51 45.69
N ILE A 393 19.79 11.47 44.78
CA ILE A 393 20.80 12.09 43.92
C ILE A 393 20.73 13.61 44.09
N LYS A 394 21.86 14.27 44.33
CA LYS A 394 21.92 15.74 44.48
C LYS A 394 22.19 16.46 43.16
N ARG A 395 21.79 17.73 43.08
CA ARG A 395 21.99 18.60 41.92
C ARG A 395 23.49 18.82 41.67
N GLY A 396 24.01 18.15 40.64
CA GLY A 396 25.42 18.21 40.24
C GLY A 396 26.25 16.96 40.57
N ASP A 397 25.66 15.94 41.23
CA ASP A 397 26.30 14.62 41.36
C ASP A 397 26.45 13.96 39.97
N LEU A 398 27.57 13.25 39.76
CA LEU A 398 27.77 12.35 38.63
C LEU A 398 27.59 10.90 39.10
N VAL A 399 26.42 10.33 38.83
CA VAL A 399 26.07 8.96 39.26
C VAL A 399 26.39 7.97 38.14
N VAL A 400 27.04 6.86 38.51
CA VAL A 400 27.35 5.74 37.61
C VAL A 400 26.62 4.50 38.11
N VAL A 401 25.97 3.78 37.18
CA VAL A 401 25.19 2.57 37.45
C VAL A 401 25.88 1.38 36.77
N ARG A 402 26.00 0.25 37.48
CA ARG A 402 26.65 -0.98 36.97
C ARG A 402 25.78 -2.20 37.27
N GLY A 403 25.79 -3.17 36.35
CA GLY A 403 25.11 -4.46 36.48
C GLY A 403 25.70 -5.48 35.49
N ALA A 404 25.17 -6.72 35.52
CA ALA A 404 25.47 -7.74 34.52
C ALA A 404 24.54 -7.60 33.29
N VAL A 405 24.92 -8.22 32.17
CA VAL A 405 24.08 -8.26 30.96
C VAL A 405 22.86 -9.13 31.21
N GLY A 406 21.65 -8.60 31.02
CA GLY A 406 20.41 -9.31 31.36
C GLY A 406 20.18 -9.49 32.87
N ALA A 407 20.66 -8.56 33.70
CA ALA A 407 20.46 -8.56 35.15
C ALA A 407 19.03 -8.17 35.57
N ASP A 408 18.03 -8.80 34.95
CA ASP A 408 16.60 -8.48 35.07
C ASP A 408 16.02 -8.81 36.47
N ASN A 409 16.84 -9.41 37.35
CA ASN A 409 16.58 -9.69 38.77
C ASN A 409 17.73 -9.18 39.68
N GLY A 410 18.54 -8.23 39.20
CA GLY A 410 19.79 -7.82 39.87
C GLY A 410 19.64 -6.64 40.84
N VAL A 411 20.28 -6.73 42.01
CA VAL A 411 20.44 -5.60 42.94
C VAL A 411 21.34 -4.53 42.28
N VAL A 412 20.76 -3.37 42.00
CA VAL A 412 21.49 -2.23 41.42
C VAL A 412 22.40 -1.60 42.47
N GLN A 413 23.71 -1.76 42.31
CA GLN A 413 24.72 -1.12 43.15
C GLN A 413 25.26 0.15 42.47
N GLY A 414 25.03 1.31 43.08
CA GLY A 414 25.58 2.60 42.64
C GLY A 414 26.72 3.07 43.56
N GLU A 415 27.86 3.43 42.97
CA GLU A 415 29.00 3.99 43.71
C GLU A 415 28.99 5.53 43.60
N ARG A 416 28.69 6.23 44.70
CA ARG A 416 28.68 7.70 44.72
C ARG A 416 30.12 8.24 44.80
N ARG A 417 30.54 9.00 43.79
CA ARG A 417 31.82 9.73 43.79
C ARG A 417 31.59 11.23 43.85
N GLU A 418 32.11 11.89 44.89
CA GLU A 418 31.98 13.34 45.04
C GLU A 418 32.90 14.09 44.07
N SER A 419 32.32 14.91 43.19
CA SER A 419 33.09 15.81 42.33
C SER A 419 33.67 16.96 43.15
N LYS A 420 35.01 17.05 43.23
CA LYS A 420 35.71 18.19 43.85
C LYS A 420 35.58 19.51 43.06
N GLN A 421 34.87 19.53 41.92
CA GLN A 421 34.62 20.72 41.12
C GLN A 421 33.11 20.92 40.90
N ARG A 422 32.62 22.14 41.15
CA ARG A 422 31.33 22.62 40.65
C ARG A 422 31.38 22.70 39.12
N ARG A 423 30.68 21.79 38.43
CA ARG A 423 30.40 21.94 36.99
C ARG A 423 29.27 22.96 36.82
N SER A 424 29.66 24.20 36.52
CA SER A 424 28.74 25.33 36.35
C SER A 424 28.00 25.27 35.00
N SER A 425 26.67 25.43 35.05
CA SER A 425 25.80 25.88 33.96
C SER A 425 25.72 25.04 32.67
N TYR A 426 24.48 24.68 32.29
CA TYR A 426 24.15 24.40 30.89
C TYR A 426 24.10 25.72 30.11
N SER A 427 25.23 26.12 29.52
CA SER A 427 25.26 27.25 28.59
C SER A 427 24.61 26.87 27.26
N LYS A 428 23.68 27.70 26.75
CA LYS A 428 23.25 27.62 25.34
C LYS A 428 24.43 28.05 24.47
N HIS A 429 24.80 27.24 23.48
CA HIS A 429 25.87 27.46 22.48
C HIS A 429 26.60 28.83 22.57
N GLN A 430 27.73 28.83 23.26
CA GLN A 430 28.84 29.68 22.80
C GLN A 430 29.57 28.90 21.70
N THR A 431 29.81 29.56 20.57
CA THR A 431 30.70 29.06 19.51
C THR A 431 32.09 28.84 20.08
N ALA A 432 32.69 27.69 19.79
CA ALA A 432 34.03 27.36 20.28
C ALA A 432 35.07 28.36 19.73
N SER A 433 35.74 29.08 20.61
CA SER A 433 36.88 29.95 20.30
C SER A 433 38.14 29.38 20.96
N ASN A 434 39.13 29.06 20.13
CA ASN A 434 40.53 28.85 20.48
C ASN A 434 40.82 27.69 21.46
N ILE A 435 40.94 26.50 20.89
CA ILE A 435 42.06 25.59 21.23
C ILE A 435 42.91 25.52 19.95
N ASP A 436 44.22 25.67 20.06
CA ASP A 436 45.10 25.81 18.90
C ASP A 436 45.17 24.53 18.07
N ALA A 437 44.63 24.59 16.85
CA ALA A 437 44.82 23.57 15.83
C ALA A 437 46.04 23.94 14.95
N PRO A 438 46.91 22.99 14.59
CA PRO A 438 48.06 23.27 13.73
C PRO A 438 47.59 23.74 12.34
N GLU A 439 48.29 24.72 11.77
CA GLU A 439 47.91 25.36 10.51
C GLU A 439 47.82 24.36 9.34
N LYS A 440 46.60 24.09 8.87
CA LYS A 440 46.36 23.53 7.53
C LYS A 440 45.89 24.66 6.62
N SER A 441 46.67 24.94 5.58
CA SER A 441 46.44 26.06 4.66
C SER A 441 45.09 25.97 3.93
N GLU A 442 44.19 26.93 4.17
CA GLU A 442 42.94 27.03 3.42
C GLU A 442 43.20 27.38 1.94
N ARG A 443 43.10 26.39 1.05
CA ARG A 443 42.74 26.68 -0.34
C ARG A 443 41.24 26.93 -0.38
N ARG A 444 40.84 28.15 -0.69
CA ARG A 444 39.44 28.45 -1.05
C ARG A 444 39.05 27.56 -2.24
N ILE A 445 37.94 26.85 -2.09
CA ILE A 445 37.18 26.26 -3.18
C ILE A 445 35.85 27.01 -3.18
N ASP A 446 35.50 27.58 -4.33
CA ASP A 446 34.31 28.40 -4.47
C ASP A 446 33.03 27.57 -4.38
N LYS A 447 31.96 28.16 -3.82
CA LYS A 447 30.69 27.48 -3.58
C LYS A 447 29.84 27.41 -4.85
N GLU A 448 30.11 26.43 -5.72
CA GLU A 448 29.14 26.02 -6.74
C GLU A 448 29.19 24.51 -7.02
N ASN A 449 28.01 23.87 -7.02
CA ASN A 449 27.74 22.44 -7.22
C ASN A 449 28.18 21.46 -6.10
N GLY A 450 27.43 20.36 -5.95
CA GLY A 450 27.86 19.15 -5.22
C GLY A 450 27.15 18.86 -3.89
N SER A 451 26.19 17.93 -3.95
CA SER A 451 25.50 17.24 -2.83
C SER A 451 26.29 17.08 -1.51
N THR A 452 25.69 17.52 -0.39
CA THR A 452 26.02 17.02 0.95
C THR A 452 25.78 15.50 1.04
N GLY A 453 26.70 14.76 1.67
CA GLY A 453 26.77 13.29 1.62
C GLY A 453 25.55 12.54 2.18
N GLN A 454 24.55 12.30 1.33
CA GLN A 454 23.35 11.54 1.64
C GLN A 454 23.53 10.09 1.13
N PHE A 455 23.83 9.15 2.03
CA PHE A 455 24.11 7.74 1.66
C PHE A 455 22.89 6.96 1.11
N VAL A 456 21.67 7.42 1.41
CA VAL A 456 20.44 6.91 0.83
C VAL A 456 19.99 7.87 -0.26
N GLU A 457 20.04 7.43 -1.52
CA GLU A 457 19.43 8.16 -2.62
C GLU A 457 17.91 8.17 -2.44
N ASP A 458 17.33 9.37 -2.31
CA ASP A 458 15.90 9.59 -2.44
C ASP A 458 15.45 9.32 -3.88
N GLU A 459 14.25 8.75 -4.06
CA GLU A 459 13.78 8.21 -5.34
C GLU A 459 13.66 9.32 -6.41
N ALA A 460 14.64 9.38 -7.33
CA ALA A 460 14.73 10.40 -8.36
C ALA A 460 13.49 10.41 -9.26
N ARG A 461 12.74 11.51 -9.20
CA ARG A 461 11.44 11.70 -9.89
C ARG A 461 11.63 11.74 -11.41
N ARG A 462 11.47 10.60 -12.09
CA ARG A 462 11.31 10.57 -13.54
C ARG A 462 10.01 11.28 -13.95
N GLU A 463 10.12 12.20 -14.90
CA GLU A 463 8.99 12.93 -15.48
C GLU A 463 8.75 12.42 -16.91
N GLY A 464 7.57 11.84 -17.15
CA GLY A 464 7.22 11.27 -18.45
C GLY A 464 5.87 10.55 -18.41
N ARG A 465 5.36 10.20 -19.59
CA ARG A 465 4.27 9.23 -19.77
C ARG A 465 4.89 7.86 -20.07
N VAL A 466 4.18 6.79 -19.70
CA VAL A 466 4.58 5.41 -20.02
C VAL A 466 4.85 5.25 -21.52
N ALA A 467 5.99 4.66 -21.88
CA ALA A 467 6.46 4.57 -23.27
C ALA A 467 5.45 3.82 -24.17
N SER A 468 5.13 4.41 -25.33
CA SER A 468 4.12 3.90 -26.27
C SER A 468 4.47 2.53 -26.86
N GLU A 469 5.75 2.18 -26.89
CA GLU A 469 6.28 0.91 -27.38
C GLU A 469 5.76 -0.29 -26.58
N VAL A 470 5.59 -0.13 -25.26
CA VAL A 470 5.04 -1.17 -24.36
C VAL A 470 3.57 -1.46 -24.69
N PHE A 471 2.79 -0.42 -25.00
CA PHE A 471 1.40 -0.58 -25.44
C PHE A 471 1.32 -1.26 -26.82
N TRP A 472 2.17 -0.88 -27.76
CA TRP A 472 2.18 -1.44 -29.13
C TRP A 472 2.55 -2.92 -29.17
N ALA A 473 3.43 -3.39 -28.28
CA ALA A 473 3.75 -4.81 -28.15
C ALA A 473 2.53 -5.65 -27.71
N TYR A 474 1.72 -5.13 -26.77
CA TYR A 474 0.51 -5.80 -26.27
C TYR A 474 -0.65 -5.75 -27.28
N PHE A 475 -0.88 -4.59 -27.91
CA PHE A 475 -2.02 -4.39 -28.81
C PHE A 475 -2.00 -5.25 -30.08
N LYS A 476 -0.80 -5.61 -30.57
CA LYS A 476 -0.62 -6.42 -31.79
C LYS A 476 -1.14 -7.87 -31.68
N ALA A 477 -1.46 -8.35 -30.47
CA ALA A 477 -1.90 -9.74 -30.24
C ALA A 477 -3.43 -9.95 -30.25
N LEU A 478 -4.23 -8.89 -30.28
CA LEU A 478 -5.67 -8.93 -29.94
C LEU A 478 -6.61 -8.78 -31.15
N GLY A 479 -6.49 -9.68 -32.14
CA GLY A 479 -7.40 -9.71 -33.30
C GLY A 479 -8.86 -9.99 -32.91
N GLY A 480 -9.81 -9.26 -33.48
CA GLY A 480 -11.22 -9.26 -33.07
C GLY A 480 -12.25 -9.48 -34.19
N MET A 481 -13.50 -9.75 -33.80
CA MET A 481 -14.65 -10.02 -34.68
C MET A 481 -15.96 -9.47 -34.07
N LYS A 482 -17.03 -9.32 -34.88
CA LYS A 482 -18.29 -8.63 -34.52
C LYS A 482 -19.46 -9.60 -34.29
N ILE A 483 -20.38 -9.24 -33.39
CA ILE A 483 -21.80 -9.65 -33.30
C ILE A 483 -22.55 -8.51 -32.55
N ASP A 484 -23.70 -8.03 -33.06
CA ASP A 484 -24.98 -7.86 -32.32
C ASP A 484 -26.05 -7.18 -33.20
N LEU A 485 -26.96 -7.95 -33.82
CA LEU A 485 -28.04 -7.43 -34.71
C LEU A 485 -29.39 -8.18 -34.65
N TRP A 486 -29.46 -9.39 -34.09
CA TRP A 486 -30.64 -10.26 -34.26
C TRP A 486 -31.92 -9.77 -33.55
N LEU A 487 -31.79 -9.17 -32.37
CA LEU A 487 -32.95 -8.78 -31.55
C LEU A 487 -33.89 -7.80 -32.26
N ASN A 488 -33.34 -6.92 -33.10
CA ASN A 488 -34.10 -5.91 -33.85
C ASN A 488 -35.02 -6.54 -34.93
N HIS A 489 -34.57 -7.63 -35.56
CA HIS A 489 -35.32 -8.35 -36.60
C HIS A 489 -36.57 -9.03 -36.02
N TRP A 490 -36.45 -9.63 -34.83
CA TRP A 490 -37.59 -10.22 -34.13
C TRP A 490 -38.65 -9.17 -33.72
N THR A 491 -38.24 -7.92 -33.45
CA THR A 491 -39.17 -6.83 -33.09
C THR A 491 -39.78 -6.07 -34.26
N SER A 492 -39.37 -6.35 -35.51
CA SER A 492 -39.87 -5.64 -36.71
C SER A 492 -40.98 -6.35 -37.48
N GLU A 493 -41.23 -7.64 -37.23
CA GLU A 493 -42.31 -8.40 -37.86
C GLU A 493 -43.57 -8.34 -36.99
N GLY A 494 -44.68 -7.87 -37.56
CA GLY A 494 -45.90 -7.53 -36.83
C GLY A 494 -47.05 -8.51 -37.02
N LEU A 495 -47.73 -8.83 -35.91
CA LEU A 495 -49.17 -9.09 -35.82
C LEU A 495 -49.79 -10.37 -36.44
N GLU A 496 -49.01 -11.37 -36.87
CA GLU A 496 -49.54 -12.74 -37.01
C GLU A 496 -49.00 -13.66 -35.90
N ILE A 497 -49.93 -14.30 -35.17
CA ILE A 497 -49.63 -15.11 -33.98
C ILE A 497 -49.41 -16.56 -34.41
N ASP A 498 -48.21 -16.87 -34.88
CA ASP A 498 -47.74 -18.25 -35.03
C ASP A 498 -46.87 -18.67 -33.83
N ASP A 499 -47.33 -19.74 -33.18
CA ASP A 499 -46.69 -20.36 -32.03
C ASP A 499 -45.39 -21.11 -32.41
N GLU A 500 -45.24 -21.56 -33.66
CA GLU A 500 -43.99 -22.18 -34.14
C GLU A 500 -42.89 -21.12 -34.40
N ILE A 501 -43.22 -20.01 -35.07
CA ILE A 501 -42.29 -18.88 -35.27
C ILE A 501 -41.85 -18.29 -33.92
N THR A 502 -42.77 -18.15 -32.97
CA THR A 502 -42.48 -17.63 -31.63
C THR A 502 -41.45 -18.52 -30.89
N LYS A 503 -41.66 -19.85 -30.89
CA LYS A 503 -40.70 -20.80 -30.29
C LYS A 503 -39.33 -20.75 -30.96
N ARG A 504 -39.29 -20.71 -32.30
CA ARG A 504 -38.03 -20.60 -33.07
C ARG A 504 -37.23 -19.36 -32.67
N ASN A 505 -37.89 -18.21 -32.54
CA ASN A 505 -37.20 -16.95 -32.23
C ASN A 505 -36.66 -16.90 -30.79
N VAL A 506 -37.39 -17.46 -29.82
CA VAL A 506 -36.91 -17.63 -28.44
C VAL A 506 -35.68 -18.56 -28.38
N ILE A 507 -35.64 -19.63 -29.17
CA ILE A 507 -34.48 -20.53 -29.25
C ILE A 507 -33.24 -19.80 -29.81
N VAL A 508 -33.38 -19.00 -30.88
CA VAL A 508 -32.24 -18.24 -31.44
C VAL A 508 -31.73 -17.18 -30.46
N TYR A 509 -32.63 -16.49 -29.74
CA TYR A 509 -32.25 -15.56 -28.67
C TYR A 509 -31.46 -16.26 -27.55
N ALA A 510 -31.89 -17.46 -27.13
CA ALA A 510 -31.19 -18.27 -26.13
C ALA A 510 -29.79 -18.71 -26.59
N LEU A 511 -29.65 -19.15 -27.85
CA LEU A 511 -28.36 -19.56 -28.42
C LEU A 511 -27.37 -18.39 -28.52
N LEU A 512 -27.81 -17.23 -28.99
CA LEU A 512 -26.97 -16.03 -29.10
C LEU A 512 -26.50 -15.54 -27.72
N GLY A 513 -27.40 -15.47 -26.75
CA GLY A 513 -27.04 -15.09 -25.39
C GLY A 513 -26.12 -16.10 -24.69
N GLY A 514 -26.33 -17.41 -24.91
CA GLY A 514 -25.43 -18.46 -24.43
C GLY A 514 -24.03 -18.34 -25.02
N GLY A 515 -23.93 -18.02 -26.32
CA GLY A 515 -22.67 -17.68 -26.98
C GLY A 515 -21.99 -16.45 -26.37
N GLY A 516 -22.76 -15.39 -26.06
CA GLY A 516 -22.25 -14.19 -25.37
C GLY A 516 -21.67 -14.50 -23.98
N ALA A 517 -22.38 -15.31 -23.18
CA ALA A 517 -21.90 -15.75 -21.88
C ALA A 517 -20.63 -16.62 -21.97
N LEU A 518 -20.55 -17.51 -22.97
CA LEU A 518 -19.36 -18.30 -23.26
C LEU A 518 -18.16 -17.41 -23.65
N MET A 519 -18.38 -16.37 -24.46
CA MET A 519 -17.32 -15.42 -24.84
C MET A 519 -16.82 -14.59 -23.65
N VAL A 520 -17.69 -14.26 -22.68
CA VAL A 520 -17.28 -13.66 -21.40
C VAL A 520 -16.33 -14.58 -20.64
N LEU A 521 -16.66 -15.87 -20.51
CA LEU A 521 -15.79 -16.86 -19.86
C LEU A 521 -14.44 -17.00 -20.60
N VAL A 522 -14.46 -17.13 -21.93
CA VAL A 522 -13.24 -17.25 -22.75
C VAL A 522 -12.34 -16.03 -22.60
N ARG A 523 -12.88 -14.80 -22.68
CA ARG A 523 -12.12 -13.56 -22.41
C ARG A 523 -11.48 -13.59 -21.03
N SER A 524 -12.27 -13.88 -20.00
CA SER A 524 -11.82 -13.87 -18.60
C SER A 524 -10.67 -14.86 -18.38
N VAL A 525 -10.82 -16.10 -18.86
CA VAL A 525 -9.76 -17.13 -18.79
C VAL A 525 -8.51 -16.73 -19.57
N CYS A 526 -8.63 -16.13 -20.76
CA CYS A 526 -7.48 -15.66 -21.53
C CYS A 526 -6.70 -14.56 -20.79
N VAL A 527 -7.38 -13.60 -20.17
CA VAL A 527 -6.75 -12.54 -19.37
C VAL A 527 -6.00 -13.13 -18.17
N VAL A 528 -6.57 -14.13 -17.49
CA VAL A 528 -5.91 -14.85 -16.39
C VAL A 528 -4.65 -15.59 -16.87
N LEU A 529 -4.71 -16.31 -17.99
CA LEU A 529 -3.57 -17.05 -18.53
C LEU A 529 -2.41 -16.12 -18.95
N VAL A 530 -2.71 -15.03 -19.68
CA VAL A 530 -1.70 -14.06 -20.13
C VAL A 530 -1.11 -13.28 -18.96
N GLY A 531 -1.96 -12.80 -18.03
CA GLY A 531 -1.54 -12.05 -16.85
C GLY A 531 -0.60 -12.85 -15.94
N LEU A 532 -0.93 -14.12 -15.68
CA LEU A 532 -0.07 -15.03 -14.91
C LEU A 532 1.25 -15.35 -15.62
N GLY A 533 1.25 -15.36 -16.97
CA GLY A 533 2.48 -15.48 -17.76
C GLY A 533 3.44 -14.31 -17.52
N GLY A 534 2.95 -13.07 -17.69
CA GLY A 534 3.73 -11.85 -17.43
C GLY A 534 4.20 -11.73 -15.98
N ALA A 535 3.32 -12.03 -15.02
CA ALA A 535 3.62 -12.05 -13.59
C ALA A 535 4.68 -13.10 -13.20
N ARG A 536 4.75 -14.24 -13.91
CA ARG A 536 5.84 -15.22 -13.70
C ARG A 536 7.16 -14.73 -14.29
N TYR A 537 7.14 -14.15 -15.49
CA TYR A 537 8.33 -13.64 -16.17
C TYR A 537 9.01 -12.50 -15.39
N LEU A 538 8.26 -11.45 -15.04
CA LEU A 538 8.80 -10.30 -14.32
C LEU A 538 9.32 -10.67 -12.92
N PHE A 539 8.68 -11.61 -12.25
CA PHE A 539 9.18 -12.15 -10.97
C PHE A 539 10.55 -12.82 -11.13
N GLY A 540 10.68 -13.70 -12.13
CA GLY A 540 11.94 -14.42 -12.40
C GLY A 540 13.08 -13.47 -12.75
N ALA A 541 12.83 -12.54 -13.68
CA ALA A 541 13.81 -11.56 -14.13
C ALA A 541 14.30 -10.66 -12.98
N MET A 542 13.38 -10.12 -12.17
CA MET A 542 13.75 -9.31 -11.00
C MET A 542 14.51 -10.13 -9.94
N THR A 543 14.16 -11.40 -9.74
CA THR A 543 14.84 -12.25 -8.74
C THR A 543 16.27 -12.59 -9.16
N ASP A 544 16.46 -12.97 -10.43
CA ASP A 544 17.78 -13.32 -10.97
C ASP A 544 18.71 -12.10 -11.03
N ALA A 545 18.22 -10.95 -11.52
CA ALA A 545 18.97 -9.70 -11.53
C ALA A 545 19.36 -9.24 -10.11
N LEU A 546 18.45 -9.30 -9.14
CA LEU A 546 18.75 -8.92 -7.76
C LEU A 546 19.78 -9.85 -7.09
N LEU A 547 19.71 -11.17 -7.29
CA LEU A 547 20.72 -12.07 -6.72
C LEU A 547 22.11 -11.82 -7.32
N ARG A 548 22.17 -11.43 -8.59
CA ARG A 548 23.40 -11.08 -9.31
C ARG A 548 23.86 -9.65 -9.09
N ALA A 549 23.06 -8.76 -8.50
CA ALA A 549 23.44 -7.37 -8.28
C ALA A 549 24.61 -7.24 -7.28
N PRO A 550 25.55 -6.29 -7.46
CA PRO A 550 26.71 -6.14 -6.59
C PRO A 550 26.36 -5.66 -5.18
N MET A 551 27.18 -5.97 -4.17
CA MET A 551 26.88 -5.63 -2.77
C MET A 551 26.56 -4.14 -2.55
N ARG A 552 27.27 -3.22 -3.24
CA ARG A 552 27.06 -1.76 -3.24
C ARG A 552 25.60 -1.34 -3.51
N PHE A 553 24.83 -2.15 -4.25
CA PHE A 553 23.40 -1.89 -4.47
C PHE A 553 22.58 -2.03 -3.18
N PHE A 554 22.90 -3.03 -2.35
CA PHE A 554 22.22 -3.31 -1.08
C PHE A 554 22.61 -2.34 0.03
N ASP A 555 23.82 -1.76 -0.05
CA ASP A 555 24.29 -0.73 0.87
C ASP A 555 23.55 0.61 0.66
N THR A 556 23.21 0.95 -0.59
CA THR A 556 22.44 2.17 -0.93
C THR A 556 20.92 1.96 -0.93
N ASN A 557 20.42 0.73 -1.15
CA ASN A 557 18.99 0.42 -1.18
C ASN A 557 18.57 -0.40 0.06
N PRO A 558 17.96 0.23 1.08
CA PRO A 558 17.59 -0.46 2.31
C PRO A 558 16.62 -1.61 2.01
N ILE A 559 16.80 -2.75 2.69
CA ILE A 559 16.09 -4.02 2.43
C ILE A 559 14.56 -3.85 2.40
N GLY A 560 14.01 -2.93 3.19
CA GLY A 560 12.57 -2.57 3.15
C GLY A 560 12.09 -2.07 1.78
N ARG A 561 12.92 -1.34 1.02
CA ARG A 561 12.65 -0.90 -0.36
C ARG A 561 12.49 -2.11 -1.29
N ILE A 562 13.42 -3.06 -1.20
CA ILE A 562 13.45 -4.30 -2.00
C ILE A 562 12.24 -5.20 -1.66
N VAL A 563 11.97 -5.40 -0.37
CA VAL A 563 10.80 -6.15 0.13
C VAL A 563 9.50 -5.51 -0.34
N ASN A 564 9.41 -4.18 -0.36
CA ASN A 564 8.24 -3.46 -0.88
C ASN A 564 8.03 -3.66 -2.39
N ARG A 565 9.10 -3.81 -3.20
CA ARG A 565 8.93 -4.20 -4.63
C ARG A 565 8.28 -5.58 -4.74
N TYR A 566 8.75 -6.57 -3.99
CA TYR A 566 8.18 -7.93 -4.00
C TYR A 566 6.78 -8.05 -3.37
N ALA A 567 6.36 -7.10 -2.54
CA ALA A 567 5.07 -7.10 -1.85
C ALA A 567 4.01 -6.24 -2.56
N THR A 568 4.32 -4.97 -2.81
CA THR A 568 3.37 -3.96 -3.27
C THR A 568 3.34 -3.84 -4.78
N ASP A 569 4.52 -3.68 -5.41
CA ASP A 569 4.60 -3.54 -6.86
C ASP A 569 4.31 -4.88 -7.54
N MET A 570 4.99 -5.95 -7.14
CA MET A 570 4.74 -7.31 -7.66
C MET A 570 3.32 -7.80 -7.35
N GLY A 571 2.79 -7.55 -6.14
CA GLY A 571 1.40 -7.88 -5.83
C GLY A 571 0.39 -7.17 -6.75
N SER A 572 0.71 -5.96 -7.20
CA SER A 572 -0.13 -5.22 -8.14
C SER A 572 -0.09 -5.80 -9.55
N ILE A 573 1.04 -6.34 -9.99
CA ILE A 573 1.17 -7.13 -11.23
C ILE A 573 0.40 -8.46 -11.10
N ASP A 574 0.50 -9.11 -9.95
CA ASP A 574 0.00 -10.48 -9.69
C ASP A 574 -1.52 -10.62 -9.78
N PHE A 575 -2.27 -9.80 -9.02
CA PHE A 575 -3.74 -9.91 -8.97
C PHE A 575 -4.46 -8.67 -9.53
N ARG A 576 -3.86 -7.49 -9.35
CA ARG A 576 -4.57 -6.22 -9.52
C ARG A 576 -4.60 -5.78 -10.99
N MET A 577 -3.54 -6.04 -11.75
CA MET A 577 -3.48 -5.82 -13.21
C MET A 577 -4.47 -6.71 -14.00
N PRO A 578 -4.50 -8.05 -13.85
CA PRO A 578 -5.43 -8.90 -14.60
C PRO A 578 -6.89 -8.49 -14.44
N LEU A 579 -7.31 -8.09 -13.24
CA LEU A 579 -8.68 -7.64 -12.98
C LEU A 579 -9.00 -6.31 -13.68
N ILE A 580 -8.12 -5.31 -13.60
CA ILE A 580 -8.33 -4.00 -14.24
C ILE A 580 -8.30 -4.12 -15.76
N TYR A 581 -7.33 -4.86 -16.34
CA TYR A 581 -7.29 -5.11 -17.79
C TYR A 581 -8.48 -5.93 -18.27
N GLY A 582 -8.93 -6.92 -17.51
CA GLY A 582 -10.11 -7.74 -17.83
C GLY A 582 -11.39 -6.92 -17.90
N GLY A 583 -11.57 -5.98 -16.96
CA GLY A 583 -12.66 -4.99 -16.96
C GLY A 583 -12.55 -4.00 -18.10
N PHE A 584 -11.40 -3.32 -18.25
CA PHE A 584 -11.16 -2.36 -19.33
C PHE A 584 -11.43 -2.96 -20.72
N LEU A 585 -10.96 -4.18 -20.99
CA LEU A 585 -11.22 -4.86 -22.26
C LEU A 585 -12.71 -5.17 -22.44
N ALA A 586 -13.42 -5.59 -21.38
CA ALA A 586 -14.87 -5.82 -21.45
C ALA A 586 -15.62 -4.52 -21.77
N ASP A 587 -15.36 -3.45 -21.02
CA ASP A 587 -15.96 -2.13 -21.24
C ASP A 587 -15.68 -1.60 -22.66
N PHE A 588 -14.42 -1.72 -23.12
CA PHE A 588 -13.99 -1.28 -24.45
C PHE A 588 -14.69 -2.05 -25.58
N PHE A 589 -14.72 -3.40 -25.52
CA PHE A 589 -15.42 -4.18 -26.54
C PHE A 589 -16.93 -3.92 -26.53
N VAL A 590 -17.54 -3.78 -25.35
CA VAL A 590 -18.97 -3.43 -25.21
C VAL A 590 -19.25 -2.06 -25.83
N ALA A 591 -18.46 -1.02 -25.51
CA ALA A 591 -18.66 0.31 -26.07
C ALA A 591 -18.45 0.35 -27.59
N VAL A 592 -17.44 -0.35 -28.13
CA VAL A 592 -17.19 -0.43 -29.57
C VAL A 592 -18.34 -1.14 -30.30
N CYS A 593 -18.85 -2.26 -29.77
CA CYS A 593 -19.99 -2.96 -30.37
C CYS A 593 -21.27 -2.13 -30.28
N GLN A 594 -21.56 -1.50 -29.14
CA GLN A 594 -22.73 -0.63 -28.98
C GLN A 594 -22.68 0.59 -29.90
N LEU A 595 -21.52 1.24 -30.06
CA LEU A 595 -21.33 2.34 -31.00
C LEU A 595 -21.50 1.90 -32.46
N ALA A 596 -21.01 0.71 -32.83
CA ALA A 596 -21.19 0.16 -34.17
C ALA A 596 -22.68 -0.17 -34.46
N THR A 597 -23.38 -0.78 -33.51
CA THR A 597 -24.82 -1.08 -33.62
C THR A 597 -25.66 0.20 -33.66
N ALA A 598 -25.31 1.22 -32.86
CA ALA A 598 -25.97 2.53 -32.90
C ALA A 598 -25.73 3.25 -34.23
N ALA A 599 -24.51 3.25 -34.77
CA ALA A 599 -24.20 3.83 -36.08
C ALA A 599 -24.96 3.14 -37.22
N TYR A 600 -25.10 1.81 -37.16
CA TYR A 600 -25.90 1.03 -38.12
C TYR A 600 -27.39 1.38 -38.03
N MET A 601 -27.96 1.42 -36.82
CA MET A 601 -29.37 1.77 -36.58
C MET A 601 -29.74 3.19 -37.08
N VAL A 602 -28.80 4.12 -37.04
CA VAL A 602 -29.04 5.57 -37.22
C VAL A 602 -28.61 6.09 -38.60
N ASN A 603 -27.97 5.25 -39.42
CA ASN A 603 -27.53 5.58 -40.78
C ASN A 603 -26.76 6.92 -40.84
N PHE A 604 -27.15 7.84 -41.73
CA PHE A 604 -26.41 9.07 -42.04
C PHE A 604 -26.28 10.05 -40.85
N LEU A 605 -27.18 9.99 -39.86
CA LEU A 605 -27.04 10.79 -38.63
C LEU A 605 -25.83 10.39 -37.78
N GLY A 606 -25.25 9.19 -37.99
CA GLY A 606 -24.05 8.73 -37.29
C GLY A 606 -22.83 9.66 -37.44
N LEU A 607 -22.78 10.48 -38.50
CA LEU A 607 -21.75 11.51 -38.68
C LEU A 607 -21.73 12.56 -37.54
N LEU A 608 -22.87 12.84 -36.91
CA LEU A 608 -22.95 13.78 -35.77
C LEU A 608 -22.28 13.25 -34.49
N VAL A 609 -22.04 11.93 -34.41
CA VAL A 609 -21.32 11.31 -33.28
C VAL A 609 -19.84 11.69 -33.29
N ILE A 610 -19.23 11.92 -34.47
CA ILE A 610 -17.80 12.18 -34.60
C ILE A 610 -17.39 13.52 -33.93
N PRO A 611 -18.06 14.66 -34.18
CA PRO A 611 -17.81 15.89 -33.42
C PRO A 611 -18.05 15.73 -31.90
N LEU A 612 -19.13 15.06 -31.50
CA LEU A 612 -19.45 14.83 -30.09
C LEU A 612 -18.37 14.01 -29.36
N ALA A 613 -17.85 12.97 -30.02
CA ALA A 613 -16.75 12.15 -29.54
C ALA A 613 -15.43 12.93 -29.46
N TRP A 614 -15.13 13.79 -30.44
CA TRP A 614 -13.94 14.67 -30.39
C TRP A 614 -14.01 15.65 -29.20
N ILE A 615 -15.17 16.28 -28.97
CA ILE A 615 -15.38 17.15 -27.80
C ILE A 615 -15.28 16.34 -26.51
N TYR A 616 -15.82 15.10 -26.47
CA TYR A 616 -15.69 14.21 -25.32
C TYR A 616 -14.22 13.89 -24.99
N VAL A 617 -13.44 13.45 -25.98
CA VAL A 617 -12.01 13.14 -25.82
C VAL A 617 -11.21 14.38 -25.39
N LYS A 618 -11.51 15.56 -25.93
CA LYS A 618 -10.87 16.82 -25.50
C LYS A 618 -11.15 17.15 -24.02
N VAL A 619 -12.39 17.04 -23.57
CA VAL A 619 -12.78 17.28 -22.17
C VAL A 619 -12.21 16.20 -21.24
N ALA A 620 -12.28 14.92 -21.64
CA ALA A 620 -11.74 13.80 -20.87
C ALA A 620 -10.23 13.93 -20.67
N ASN A 621 -9.45 14.27 -21.71
CA ASN A 621 -8.00 14.46 -21.59
C ASN A 621 -7.61 15.63 -20.67
N PHE A 622 -8.34 16.76 -20.75
CA PHE A 622 -8.13 17.90 -19.86
C PHE A 622 -8.44 17.55 -18.38
N TYR A 623 -9.50 16.78 -18.16
CA TYR A 623 -9.88 16.28 -16.85
C TYR A 623 -8.87 15.25 -16.28
N LEU A 624 -8.51 14.23 -17.05
CA LEU A 624 -7.62 13.13 -16.66
C LEU A 624 -6.31 13.66 -16.10
N SER A 625 -5.69 14.62 -16.81
CA SER A 625 -4.42 15.25 -16.41
C SER A 625 -4.52 16.04 -15.09
N SER A 626 -5.71 16.48 -14.68
CA SER A 626 -5.92 17.11 -13.36
C SER A 626 -6.16 16.07 -12.26
N SER A 627 -6.88 14.99 -12.58
CA SER A 627 -7.25 13.93 -11.63
C SER A 627 -6.06 13.05 -11.23
N SER A 628 -5.21 12.67 -12.20
CA SER A 628 -3.99 11.90 -11.96
C SER A 628 -2.98 12.67 -11.09
N GLU A 629 -2.77 13.96 -11.36
CA GLU A 629 -1.87 14.82 -10.58
C GLU A 629 -2.30 14.98 -9.11
N ILE A 630 -3.59 15.22 -8.85
CA ILE A 630 -4.09 15.31 -7.47
C ILE A 630 -3.96 13.95 -6.75
N THR A 631 -4.25 12.85 -7.44
CA THR A 631 -4.07 11.49 -6.90
C THR A 631 -2.60 11.19 -6.59
N ARG A 632 -1.68 11.68 -7.43
CA ARG A 632 -0.22 11.59 -7.24
C ARG A 632 0.22 12.37 -6.00
N LEU A 633 -0.20 13.62 -5.86
CA LEU A 633 0.09 14.46 -4.69
C LEU A 633 -0.49 13.88 -3.40
N GLN A 634 -1.71 13.33 -3.42
CA GLN A 634 -2.35 12.71 -2.25
C GLN A 634 -1.50 11.53 -1.71
N ARG A 635 -0.94 10.69 -2.60
CA ARG A 635 -0.03 9.60 -2.20
C ARG A 635 1.24 10.11 -1.54
N VAL A 636 1.88 11.14 -2.12
CA VAL A 636 3.10 11.76 -1.57
C VAL A 636 2.84 12.34 -0.17
N VAL A 637 1.71 13.03 0.04
CA VAL A 637 1.36 13.60 1.35
C VAL A 637 0.92 12.55 2.39
N SER A 638 0.44 11.38 1.96
CA SER A 638 0.01 10.31 2.87
C SER A 638 1.19 9.67 3.64
N SER A 639 2.34 9.47 2.99
CA SER A 639 3.49 8.77 3.59
C SER A 639 4.07 9.51 4.81
N PRO A 640 4.33 10.84 4.77
CA PRO A 640 4.76 11.61 5.93
C PRO A 640 3.75 11.67 7.10
N VAL A 641 2.46 11.45 6.86
CA VAL A 641 1.48 11.31 7.96
C VAL A 641 1.76 10.01 8.72
N LEU A 642 1.92 8.90 8.00
CA LEU A 642 2.10 7.57 8.58
C LEU A 642 3.47 7.41 9.26
N SER A 643 4.53 7.91 8.62
CA SER A 643 5.89 7.93 9.18
C SER A 643 5.94 8.70 10.50
N LEU A 644 5.18 9.81 10.64
CA LEU A 644 5.15 10.57 11.88
C LEU A 644 4.47 9.81 13.01
N VAL A 645 3.42 9.02 12.72
CA VAL A 645 2.74 8.19 13.72
C VAL A 645 3.69 7.13 14.29
N SER A 646 4.42 6.38 13.43
CA SER A 646 5.41 5.38 13.87
C SER A 646 6.50 6.02 14.73
N GLN A 647 7.09 7.12 14.24
CA GLN A 647 8.12 7.87 14.98
C GLN A 647 7.61 8.43 16.32
N CYS A 648 6.33 8.79 16.41
CA CYS A 648 5.73 9.28 17.65
C CYS A 648 5.32 8.15 18.61
N GLU A 649 5.04 6.94 18.14
CA GLU A 649 4.84 5.76 18.99
C GLU A 649 6.17 5.27 19.55
N GLU A 650 7.16 5.04 18.68
CA GLU A 650 8.52 4.63 19.06
C GLU A 650 9.18 5.68 19.98
N GLY A 651 9.05 6.96 19.62
CA GLY A 651 9.55 8.10 20.38
C GLY A 651 8.68 8.55 21.55
N ALA A 652 7.56 7.88 21.85
CA ALA A 652 6.56 8.38 22.81
C ALA A 652 7.14 8.66 24.21
N ALA A 653 8.11 7.86 24.67
CA ALA A 653 8.79 8.09 25.94
C ALA A 653 9.65 9.37 25.92
N VAL A 654 10.41 9.59 24.84
CA VAL A 654 11.29 10.75 24.66
C VAL A 654 10.47 12.05 24.52
N ILE A 655 9.40 12.03 23.72
CA ILE A 655 8.49 13.18 23.54
C ILE A 655 7.87 13.61 24.89
N ARG A 656 7.49 12.63 25.74
CA ARG A 656 6.97 12.91 27.10
C ARG A 656 8.03 13.43 28.06
N ALA A 657 9.28 12.95 27.96
CA ALA A 657 10.39 13.42 28.78
C ALA A 657 10.70 14.91 28.56
N PHE A 658 10.58 15.41 27.32
CA PHE A 658 10.70 16.84 26.99
C PHE A 658 9.46 17.69 27.36
N GLY A 659 8.46 17.11 28.04
CA GLY A 659 7.36 17.86 28.65
C GLY A 659 6.20 18.27 27.70
N PRO A 660 5.20 19.00 28.23
CA PRO A 660 3.93 19.25 27.55
C PRO A 660 4.09 20.07 26.26
N ASP A 661 5.06 20.98 26.19
CA ASP A 661 5.33 21.79 25.00
C ASP A 661 5.78 20.93 23.80
N CYS A 662 6.52 19.85 24.07
CA CYS A 662 6.94 18.90 23.04
C CYS A 662 5.74 18.09 22.52
N VAL A 663 4.90 17.59 23.43
CA VAL A 663 3.63 16.88 23.13
C VAL A 663 2.68 17.77 22.33
N SER A 664 2.52 19.03 22.72
CA SER A 664 1.69 20.04 22.04
C SER A 664 2.23 20.36 20.64
N ARG A 665 3.54 20.63 20.52
CA ARG A 665 4.21 20.88 19.22
C ARG A 665 4.01 19.71 18.26
N MET A 666 4.19 18.48 18.73
CA MET A 666 4.02 17.29 17.89
C MET A 666 2.56 17.07 17.47
N THR A 667 1.60 17.33 18.36
CA THR A 667 0.16 17.30 18.05
C THR A 667 -0.21 18.32 16.97
N ASN A 668 0.29 19.54 17.08
CA ASN A 668 0.07 20.60 16.08
C ASN A 668 0.72 20.25 14.73
N THR A 669 1.94 19.70 14.72
CA THR A 669 2.59 19.19 13.50
C THR A 669 1.77 18.07 12.84
N MET A 670 1.20 17.16 13.63
CA MET A 670 0.35 16.10 13.11
C MET A 670 -0.96 16.63 12.53
N PHE A 671 -1.63 17.56 13.22
CA PHE A 671 -2.87 18.19 12.74
C PHE A 671 -2.61 18.97 11.43
N GLN A 672 -1.46 19.64 11.29
CA GLN A 672 -1.05 20.26 10.03
C GLN A 672 -0.85 19.25 8.89
N ARG A 673 -0.24 18.08 9.16
CA ARG A 673 -0.10 17.01 8.14
C ARG A 673 -1.45 16.40 7.76
N ILE A 674 -2.36 16.16 8.72
CA ILE A 674 -3.74 15.71 8.45
C ILE A 674 -4.50 16.78 7.64
N ASN A 675 -4.37 18.07 7.98
CA ASN A 675 -4.95 19.18 7.22
C ASN A 675 -4.42 19.22 5.78
N LYS A 676 -3.12 19.02 5.54
CA LYS A 676 -2.54 18.97 4.19
C LYS A 676 -3.00 17.74 3.40
N TYR A 677 -3.23 16.60 4.05
CA TYR A 677 -3.89 15.45 3.41
C TYR A 677 -5.34 15.78 3.03
N ASN A 678 -6.12 16.33 3.96
CA ASN A 678 -7.51 16.73 3.74
C ASN A 678 -7.65 17.83 2.66
N LYS A 679 -6.66 18.70 2.49
CA LYS A 679 -6.55 19.69 1.40
C LYS A 679 -6.69 19.00 0.05
N LEU A 680 -5.89 17.95 -0.16
CA LEU A 680 -5.82 17.18 -1.39
C LEU A 680 -7.05 16.31 -1.60
N VAL A 681 -7.61 15.70 -0.53
CA VAL A 681 -8.89 14.98 -0.62
C VAL A 681 -10.02 15.93 -0.99
N GLY A 682 -10.11 17.12 -0.38
CA GLY A 682 -11.10 18.13 -0.74
C GLY A 682 -10.98 18.58 -2.20
N CYS A 683 -9.75 18.79 -2.69
CA CYS A 683 -9.51 19.03 -4.12
C CYS A 683 -9.94 17.85 -5.00
N ALA A 684 -9.64 16.60 -4.61
CA ALA A 684 -10.06 15.41 -5.35
C ALA A 684 -11.59 15.27 -5.42
N VAL A 685 -12.30 15.59 -4.32
CA VAL A 685 -13.77 15.62 -4.25
C VAL A 685 -14.34 16.71 -5.16
N VAL A 686 -13.79 17.93 -5.16
CA VAL A 686 -14.19 18.99 -6.10
C VAL A 686 -13.96 18.58 -7.56
N VAL A 687 -12.85 17.90 -7.86
CA VAL A 687 -12.57 17.34 -9.19
C VAL A 687 -13.54 16.21 -9.55
N GLY A 688 -13.91 15.36 -8.59
CA GLY A 688 -14.98 14.36 -8.72
C GLY A 688 -16.35 14.99 -9.03
N ILE A 689 -16.70 16.09 -8.37
CA ILE A 689 -17.95 16.84 -8.62
C ILE A 689 -17.93 17.47 -10.01
N VAL A 690 -16.81 18.05 -10.43
CA VAL A 690 -16.65 18.54 -11.81
C VAL A 690 -16.77 17.39 -12.83
N SER A 691 -16.38 16.15 -12.47
CA SER A 691 -16.68 14.96 -13.28
C SER A 691 -18.17 14.70 -13.38
N SER A 692 -18.87 14.70 -12.25
CA SER A 692 -20.34 14.51 -12.17
C SER A 692 -21.13 15.63 -12.86
N LEU A 693 -20.56 16.83 -12.96
CA LEU A 693 -21.12 17.96 -13.71
C LEU A 693 -20.76 17.93 -15.20
N VAL A 694 -19.61 17.37 -15.59
CA VAL A 694 -19.31 17.02 -17.00
C VAL A 694 -20.22 15.87 -17.47
N TYR A 695 -20.54 14.92 -16.59
CA TYR A 695 -21.54 13.86 -16.81
C TYR A 695 -22.98 14.41 -16.96
N LEU A 696 -23.28 15.59 -16.38
CA LEU A 696 -24.56 16.29 -16.58
C LEU A 696 -24.87 16.57 -18.07
N ARG A 697 -23.83 16.74 -18.91
CA ARG A 697 -23.93 16.90 -20.38
C ARG A 697 -24.65 15.73 -21.06
N ALA A 698 -24.50 14.51 -20.55
CA ALA A 698 -25.00 13.29 -21.20
C ALA A 698 -26.53 13.19 -21.23
N PHE A 699 -27.23 13.93 -20.38
CA PHE A 699 -28.69 13.87 -20.24
C PHE A 699 -29.45 14.83 -21.17
N LEU A 700 -28.76 15.68 -21.94
CA LEU A 700 -29.33 16.68 -22.85
C LEU A 700 -29.41 16.18 -24.31
N SER A 701 -30.38 15.30 -24.62
CA SER A 701 -30.74 14.93 -26.01
C SER A 701 -32.17 14.38 -26.13
N PRO A 702 -33.18 15.18 -26.52
CA PRO A 702 -34.59 14.76 -26.50
C PRO A 702 -35.09 13.95 -27.71
N GLY A 703 -34.26 13.68 -28.73
CA GLY A 703 -34.75 13.41 -30.09
C GLY A 703 -34.74 11.97 -30.65
N LEU A 704 -34.14 10.99 -29.97
CA LEU A 704 -33.87 9.65 -30.55
C LEU A 704 -34.39 8.47 -29.67
N VAL A 705 -35.53 8.68 -29.00
CA VAL A 705 -35.79 8.15 -27.64
C VAL A 705 -36.26 6.68 -27.54
N GLY A 706 -36.33 5.94 -28.65
CA GLY A 706 -36.70 4.51 -28.64
C GLY A 706 -35.50 3.56 -28.47
N LEU A 707 -35.13 2.87 -29.55
CA LEU A 707 -34.03 1.88 -29.56
C LEU A 707 -32.66 2.46 -29.13
N ALA A 708 -32.35 3.71 -29.49
CA ALA A 708 -31.10 4.33 -29.04
C ALA A 708 -31.09 4.59 -27.53
N PHE A 709 -32.23 4.57 -26.83
CA PHE A 709 -32.27 4.78 -25.38
C PHE A 709 -31.67 3.61 -24.59
N THR A 710 -31.96 2.38 -25.02
CA THR A 710 -31.44 1.15 -24.39
C THR A 710 -29.94 0.99 -24.64
N TYR A 711 -29.44 1.40 -25.81
CA TYR A 711 -28.02 1.29 -26.15
C TYR A 711 -27.18 2.51 -25.68
N ALA A 712 -27.59 3.75 -25.98
CA ALA A 712 -26.80 4.94 -25.64
C ALA A 712 -26.68 5.19 -24.13
N ARG A 713 -27.68 4.80 -23.33
CA ARG A 713 -27.61 4.83 -21.85
C ARG A 713 -26.46 4.00 -21.30
N ASN A 714 -26.09 2.91 -21.98
CA ASN A 714 -24.97 2.06 -21.58
C ASN A 714 -23.64 2.57 -22.16
N VAL A 715 -23.65 3.19 -23.34
CA VAL A 715 -22.44 3.78 -23.98
C VAL A 715 -21.83 4.89 -23.12
N ASP A 716 -22.62 5.81 -22.57
CA ASP A 716 -22.07 6.92 -21.77
C ASP A 716 -21.43 6.44 -20.46
N GLY A 717 -22.14 5.59 -19.70
CA GLY A 717 -21.60 4.94 -18.52
C GLY A 717 -20.37 4.08 -18.82
N GLY A 718 -20.39 3.38 -19.96
CA GLY A 718 -19.25 2.59 -20.48
C GLY A 718 -18.03 3.46 -20.82
N LEU A 719 -18.20 4.57 -21.54
CA LEU A 719 -17.12 5.50 -21.86
C LEU A 719 -16.52 6.14 -20.59
N ALA A 720 -17.35 6.55 -19.63
CA ALA A 720 -16.89 7.03 -18.34
C ALA A 720 -16.16 5.93 -17.54
N ASN A 721 -16.58 4.66 -17.67
CA ASN A 721 -15.88 3.51 -17.11
C ASN A 721 -14.51 3.33 -17.77
N ILE A 722 -14.43 3.27 -19.11
CA ILE A 722 -13.19 3.16 -19.89
C ILE A 722 -12.18 4.25 -19.49
N VAL A 723 -12.62 5.52 -19.42
CA VAL A 723 -11.76 6.66 -19.05
C VAL A 723 -11.20 6.50 -17.62
N ARG A 724 -12.04 6.06 -16.67
CA ARG A 724 -11.61 5.81 -15.28
C ARG A 724 -10.72 4.57 -15.14
N GLN A 725 -11.05 3.48 -15.83
CA GLN A 725 -10.23 2.26 -15.87
C GLN A 725 -8.87 2.53 -16.52
N TRP A 726 -8.81 3.33 -17.59
CA TRP A 726 -7.57 3.75 -18.23
C TRP A 726 -6.67 4.54 -17.27
N SER A 727 -7.24 5.47 -16.49
CA SER A 727 -6.51 6.16 -15.42
C SER A 727 -5.93 5.16 -14.40
N TYR A 728 -6.70 4.14 -14.00
CA TYR A 728 -6.18 3.07 -13.14
C TYR A 728 -5.11 2.19 -13.82
N VAL A 729 -5.17 1.98 -15.14
CA VAL A 729 -4.11 1.30 -15.92
C VAL A 729 -2.83 2.13 -15.93
N GLU A 730 -2.89 3.41 -16.25
CA GLU A 730 -1.71 4.31 -16.22
C GLU A 730 -1.09 4.35 -14.80
N ILE A 731 -1.93 4.44 -13.77
CA ILE A 731 -1.53 4.43 -12.35
C ILE A 731 -0.90 3.11 -11.90
N ILE A 732 -1.27 1.96 -12.49
CA ILE A 732 -0.75 0.64 -12.10
C ILE A 732 0.47 0.19 -12.93
N MET A 733 0.66 0.73 -14.14
CA MET A 733 1.85 0.49 -14.98
C MET A 733 3.18 0.89 -14.31
N VAL A 734 3.14 1.82 -13.35
CA VAL A 734 4.30 2.25 -12.54
C VAL A 734 4.91 1.08 -11.74
N SER A 735 4.13 0.06 -11.38
CA SER A 735 4.64 -1.11 -10.64
C SER A 735 5.51 -2.04 -11.51
N PRO A 736 5.09 -2.51 -12.70
CA PRO A 736 5.98 -3.23 -13.61
C PRO A 736 7.14 -2.40 -14.14
N GLU A 737 7.00 -1.08 -14.30
CA GLU A 737 8.12 -0.19 -14.63
C GLU A 737 9.24 -0.30 -13.57
N ARG A 738 8.90 -0.14 -12.29
CA ARG A 738 9.85 -0.30 -11.16
C ARG A 738 10.39 -1.73 -11.01
N VAL A 739 9.61 -2.75 -11.36
CA VAL A 739 10.09 -4.14 -11.39
C VAL A 739 11.04 -4.37 -12.57
N MET A 740 10.84 -3.71 -13.70
CA MET A 740 11.77 -3.71 -14.84
C MET A 740 13.08 -2.99 -14.52
N GLU A 741 13.05 -1.87 -13.79
CA GLU A 741 14.27 -1.20 -13.31
C GLU A 741 15.15 -2.19 -12.51
N TYR A 742 14.55 -2.92 -11.57
CA TYR A 742 15.24 -3.93 -10.76
C TYR A 742 15.64 -5.17 -11.57
N ALA A 743 14.88 -5.56 -12.60
CA ALA A 743 15.25 -6.62 -13.53
C ALA A 743 16.37 -6.22 -14.53
N SER A 744 16.67 -4.91 -14.64
CA SER A 744 17.71 -4.35 -15.50
C SER A 744 19.03 -4.03 -14.77
N LEU A 745 19.16 -4.41 -13.49
CA LEU A 745 20.35 -4.16 -12.70
C LEU A 745 21.61 -4.81 -13.33
N PRO A 746 22.76 -4.12 -13.35
CA PRO A 746 23.99 -4.69 -13.87
C PRO A 746 24.48 -5.84 -12.96
N PRO A 747 24.86 -7.00 -13.53
CA PRO A 747 25.36 -8.12 -12.75
C PRO A 747 26.78 -7.85 -12.21
N GLU A 748 27.08 -8.46 -11.07
CA GLU A 748 28.38 -8.45 -10.40
C GLU A 748 29.40 -9.24 -11.22
N GLY A 749 30.25 -8.50 -11.96
CA GLY A 749 31.30 -9.03 -12.81
C GLY A 749 30.93 -9.12 -14.30
N LYS A 750 31.89 -8.80 -15.17
CA LYS A 750 31.74 -8.96 -16.64
C LYS A 750 31.99 -10.42 -17.02
N HIS A 751 30.94 -11.10 -17.48
CA HIS A 751 30.95 -12.52 -17.89
C HIS A 751 32.01 -12.88 -18.96
N ASN A 752 32.58 -11.89 -19.66
CA ASN A 752 33.46 -12.10 -20.82
C ASN A 752 34.97 -11.95 -20.54
N MET A 753 35.42 -11.77 -19.28
CA MET A 753 36.86 -11.54 -18.98
C MET A 753 37.48 -12.33 -17.83
N LEU A 754 36.73 -13.16 -17.09
CA LEU A 754 37.37 -14.18 -16.26
C LEU A 754 37.75 -15.37 -17.14
N ILE A 755 39.06 -15.50 -17.39
CA ILE A 755 39.65 -16.58 -18.18
C ILE A 755 39.29 -17.92 -17.54
N GLN A 756 39.04 -18.92 -18.39
CA GLN A 756 38.54 -20.27 -18.09
C GLN A 756 39.55 -21.17 -17.35
N VAL A 757 40.17 -20.65 -16.28
CA VAL A 757 41.02 -21.40 -15.35
C VAL A 757 40.21 -21.69 -14.08
N GLU A 758 39.41 -22.75 -14.10
CA GLU A 758 38.94 -23.32 -12.84
C GLU A 758 40.17 -23.73 -12.01
N PRO A 759 40.31 -23.25 -10.77
CA PRO A 759 41.43 -23.65 -9.93
C PRO A 759 41.33 -25.15 -9.61
N ALA A 760 42.41 -25.89 -9.84
CA ALA A 760 42.42 -27.33 -9.67
C ALA A 760 41.90 -27.76 -8.28
N ALA A 761 41.10 -28.84 -8.22
CA ALA A 761 40.23 -29.23 -7.09
C ALA A 761 40.88 -29.40 -5.69
N GLY A 762 42.20 -29.25 -5.56
CA GLY A 762 42.92 -29.15 -4.28
C GLY A 762 43.34 -27.72 -3.90
N TRP A 763 42.81 -26.68 -4.56
CA TRP A 763 43.05 -25.27 -4.24
C TRP A 763 42.14 -24.80 -3.10
N PRO A 764 42.63 -23.98 -2.14
CA PRO A 764 44.00 -23.51 -1.99
C PRO A 764 44.93 -24.56 -1.33
N ARG A 765 46.04 -24.89 -2.00
CA ARG A 765 47.03 -25.87 -1.49
C ARG A 765 47.84 -25.38 -0.27
N GLY A 766 47.79 -24.08 0.04
CA GLY A 766 48.35 -23.46 1.25
C GLY A 766 47.65 -22.13 1.54
N GLY A 767 47.68 -21.66 2.78
CA GLY A 767 46.97 -20.47 3.26
C GLY A 767 47.80 -19.18 3.19
N ALA A 768 48.74 -19.06 2.25
CA ALA A 768 49.53 -17.84 2.07
C ALA A 768 48.74 -16.82 1.25
N VAL A 769 48.80 -15.54 1.65
CA VAL A 769 48.07 -14.43 1.02
C VAL A 769 49.04 -13.26 0.83
N VAL A 770 49.01 -12.62 -0.34
CA VAL A 770 49.83 -11.45 -0.65
C VAL A 770 48.92 -10.34 -1.16
N TYR A 771 48.99 -9.19 -0.49
CA TYR A 771 48.49 -7.92 -0.96
C TYR A 771 49.67 -7.17 -1.59
N ASP A 772 49.52 -6.74 -2.83
CA ASP A 772 50.52 -5.98 -3.60
C ASP A 772 49.83 -4.74 -4.16
N ASN A 773 50.22 -3.57 -3.64
CA ASN A 773 49.72 -2.24 -4.02
C ASN A 773 48.19 -2.14 -4.12
N VAL A 774 47.47 -2.75 -3.18
CA VAL A 774 46.00 -2.84 -3.22
C VAL A 774 45.36 -1.50 -2.86
N VAL A 775 44.45 -1.05 -3.73
CA VAL A 775 43.65 0.18 -3.58
C VAL A 775 42.17 -0.21 -3.54
N PHE A 776 41.37 0.44 -2.70
CA PHE A 776 39.93 0.19 -2.58
C PHE A 776 39.13 1.49 -2.43
N SER A 777 38.01 1.61 -3.15
CA SER A 777 37.03 2.69 -3.01
C SER A 777 35.61 2.16 -3.16
N TYR A 778 34.65 2.81 -2.49
CA TYR A 778 33.21 2.59 -2.66
C TYR A 778 32.63 3.35 -3.88
N LYS A 779 33.40 4.23 -4.52
CA LYS A 779 33.00 5.04 -5.70
C LYS A 779 33.79 4.60 -6.93
N GLU A 780 33.11 4.46 -8.07
CA GLU A 780 33.73 4.03 -9.34
C GLU A 780 34.71 5.05 -9.94
N SER A 781 34.65 6.32 -9.53
CA SER A 781 35.60 7.34 -10.01
C SER A 781 36.98 7.25 -9.33
N GLY A 782 37.09 6.54 -8.20
CA GLY A 782 38.35 6.29 -7.49
C GLY A 782 38.92 7.46 -6.67
N ASP A 783 38.39 8.69 -6.82
CA ASP A 783 38.94 9.91 -6.18
C ASP A 783 38.98 9.86 -4.64
N GLU A 784 38.12 9.04 -4.03
CA GLU A 784 38.08 8.76 -2.59
C GLU A 784 38.48 7.30 -2.32
N ALA A 785 39.77 7.00 -2.45
CA ALA A 785 40.32 5.71 -2.04
C ALA A 785 40.37 5.59 -0.50
N VAL A 786 39.69 4.58 0.04
CA VAL A 786 39.61 4.25 1.47
C VAL A 786 40.78 3.37 1.91
N LEU A 787 41.29 2.52 1.02
CA LEU A 787 42.59 1.86 1.18
C LEU A 787 43.52 2.30 0.05
N LYS A 788 44.77 2.61 0.38
CA LYS A 788 45.78 3.16 -0.54
C LYS A 788 47.06 2.32 -0.48
N ASN A 789 47.53 1.84 -1.62
CA ASN A 789 48.81 1.14 -1.81
C ASN A 789 49.09 -0.01 -0.81
N VAL A 790 48.04 -0.65 -0.29
CA VAL A 790 48.15 -1.63 0.80
C VAL A 790 48.92 -2.86 0.32
N SER A 791 50.11 -3.05 0.91
CA SER A 791 51.08 -4.06 0.49
C SER A 791 51.61 -4.83 1.70
N PHE A 792 51.28 -6.12 1.82
CA PHE A 792 51.77 -7.00 2.89
C PHE A 792 51.64 -8.48 2.50
N SER A 793 52.39 -9.36 3.19
CA SER A 793 52.30 -10.80 2.95
C SER A 793 52.06 -11.60 4.24
N ILE A 794 51.09 -12.51 4.18
CA ILE A 794 50.78 -13.49 5.23
C ILE A 794 51.30 -14.85 4.76
N LYS A 795 52.17 -15.46 5.56
CA LYS A 795 52.63 -16.85 5.34
C LYS A 795 51.56 -17.83 5.85
N SER A 796 51.47 -19.01 5.25
CA SER A 796 50.50 -20.03 5.65
C SER A 796 50.60 -20.35 7.16
N ASN A 797 49.45 -20.59 7.79
CA ASN A 797 49.33 -20.99 9.20
C ASN A 797 49.82 -19.88 10.15
N LYS A 798 49.33 -18.65 9.95
CA LYS A 798 49.59 -17.49 10.83
C LYS A 798 48.32 -16.73 11.19
N LYS A 799 48.29 -16.16 12.41
CA LYS A 799 47.18 -15.38 12.98
C LYS A 799 47.42 -13.87 12.79
N VAL A 800 46.46 -13.19 12.14
CA VAL A 800 46.42 -11.75 11.75
C VAL A 800 44.99 -11.19 12.04
N GLY A 801 44.33 -10.32 11.22
CA GLY A 801 43.13 -9.52 11.67
C GLY A 801 41.84 -9.29 10.80
N VAL A 802 40.67 -9.98 11.01
CA VAL A 802 39.17 -9.72 10.77
C VAL A 802 38.21 -10.90 11.30
N LEU A 803 37.30 -10.80 12.33
CA LEU A 803 36.51 -12.00 12.87
C LEU A 803 34.99 -11.95 13.34
N ARG A 804 34.09 -12.81 12.79
CA ARG A 804 32.59 -13.04 12.89
C ARG A 804 32.23 -14.53 12.65
N CYS A 805 31.06 -14.99 13.12
CA CYS A 805 30.42 -16.26 12.70
C CYS A 805 31.24 -17.58 12.90
N MET A 806 31.96 -17.64 14.02
CA MET A 806 32.76 -18.79 14.50
C MET A 806 32.14 -20.19 14.25
N GLY A 807 30.87 -20.39 14.64
CA GLY A 807 30.22 -21.71 14.65
C GLY A 807 30.11 -22.42 13.29
N ARG A 808 30.33 -21.71 12.17
CA ARG A 808 30.27 -22.29 10.83
C ARG A 808 31.65 -22.46 10.18
N ALA A 809 32.66 -21.68 10.58
CA ALA A 809 34.05 -21.93 10.20
C ALA A 809 34.57 -23.27 10.78
N LEU A 810 34.13 -23.62 11.99
CA LEU A 810 34.38 -24.93 12.62
C LEU A 810 33.89 -26.11 11.77
N LEU A 811 32.78 -25.92 11.04
CA LEU A 811 32.18 -26.94 10.18
C LEU A 811 32.79 -27.01 8.78
N SER A 812 33.32 -25.89 8.25
CA SER A 812 33.90 -25.84 6.90
C SER A 812 35.37 -26.24 6.81
N ARG A 813 36.10 -26.23 7.93
CA ARG A 813 37.56 -26.51 8.00
C ARG A 813 38.37 -25.69 6.99
N SER A 814 38.02 -24.41 6.85
CA SER A 814 38.66 -23.48 5.91
C SER A 814 40.13 -23.24 6.27
N ARG A 815 41.05 -23.33 5.29
CA ARG A 815 42.49 -23.07 5.47
C ARG A 815 42.86 -21.60 5.65
N ILE A 816 41.95 -20.70 5.26
CA ILE A 816 42.01 -19.28 5.53
C ILE A 816 40.67 -18.93 6.20
N VAL A 817 40.72 -18.21 7.31
CA VAL A 817 39.53 -17.81 8.07
C VAL A 817 39.57 -16.29 8.24
N VAL A 818 38.90 -15.60 7.31
CA VAL A 818 38.59 -14.15 7.37
C VAL A 818 37.10 -14.01 7.60
N MET A 819 36.75 -13.09 8.47
CA MET A 819 35.50 -13.04 9.21
C MET A 819 35.31 -11.51 9.62
N ASP A 820 34.51 -11.06 10.61
CA ASP A 820 34.10 -9.62 10.88
C ASP A 820 33.57 -9.25 12.35
N GLU A 821 34.34 -8.48 13.17
CA GLU A 821 34.12 -8.06 14.62
C GLU A 821 33.52 -9.06 15.67
N ALA A 822 34.37 -9.61 16.56
CA ALA A 822 34.03 -10.85 17.30
C ALA A 822 33.28 -10.70 18.63
N THR A 823 33.73 -9.78 19.50
CA THR A 823 33.44 -9.80 20.95
C THR A 823 32.74 -8.54 21.45
N ALA A 824 32.39 -7.62 20.56
CA ALA A 824 31.91 -6.27 20.87
C ALA A 824 30.77 -6.22 21.91
N ALA A 825 29.80 -7.15 21.83
CA ALA A 825 28.62 -7.24 22.70
C ALA A 825 28.74 -8.29 23.83
N ILE A 826 29.95 -8.79 24.11
CA ILE A 826 30.20 -9.92 25.04
C ILE A 826 30.91 -9.43 26.31
N ASP A 827 30.64 -10.06 27.45
CA ASP A 827 31.34 -9.80 28.71
C ASP A 827 32.76 -10.40 28.73
N HIS A 828 33.62 -9.94 29.63
CA HIS A 828 35.04 -10.33 29.62
C HIS A 828 35.24 -11.84 29.85
N ALA A 829 34.39 -12.48 30.69
CA ALA A 829 34.51 -13.90 31.00
C ALA A 829 34.10 -14.81 29.84
N THR A 830 33.11 -14.40 29.03
CA THR A 830 32.70 -15.15 27.84
C THR A 830 33.62 -14.86 26.65
N GLU A 831 34.18 -13.66 26.53
CA GLU A 831 35.22 -13.32 25.54
C GLU A 831 36.45 -14.22 25.67
N GLN A 832 36.96 -14.44 26.90
CA GLN A 832 38.13 -15.30 27.11
C GLN A 832 37.91 -16.75 26.64
N ARG A 833 36.74 -17.33 26.93
CA ARG A 833 36.37 -18.69 26.48
C ARG A 833 36.23 -18.80 24.95
N LEU A 834 35.86 -17.72 24.28
CA LEU A 834 35.78 -17.65 22.82
C LEU A 834 37.18 -17.79 22.20
N GLN A 835 38.14 -17.06 22.76
CA GLN A 835 39.53 -17.01 22.30
C GLN A 835 40.24 -18.37 22.42
N GLU A 836 40.05 -19.07 23.55
CA GLU A 836 40.55 -20.43 23.78
C GLU A 836 40.05 -21.42 22.71
N MET A 837 38.77 -21.34 22.34
CA MET A 837 38.18 -22.17 21.28
C MET A 837 38.79 -21.86 19.90
N ILE A 838 38.89 -20.58 19.55
CA ILE A 838 39.48 -20.14 18.27
C ILE A 838 40.92 -20.63 18.13
N THR A 839 41.72 -20.52 19.19
CA THR A 839 43.13 -20.95 19.18
C THR A 839 43.28 -22.46 19.06
N ARG A 840 42.37 -23.27 19.62
CA ARG A 840 42.41 -24.74 19.52
C ARG A 840 41.96 -25.25 18.14
N GLU A 841 40.82 -24.78 17.66
CA GLU A 841 40.16 -25.38 16.48
C GLU A 841 40.73 -24.90 15.14
N PHE A 842 41.43 -23.76 15.11
CA PHE A 842 42.02 -23.17 13.88
C PHE A 842 43.56 -23.16 13.87
N GLN A 843 44.21 -24.05 14.64
CA GLN A 843 45.68 -24.16 14.71
C GLN A 843 46.37 -24.35 13.34
N ASP A 844 45.70 -25.04 12.40
CA ASP A 844 46.23 -25.42 11.08
C ASP A 844 45.77 -24.47 9.95
N ALA A 845 45.17 -23.33 10.30
CA ALA A 845 44.63 -22.36 9.37
C ALA A 845 45.31 -20.98 9.51
N THR A 846 45.30 -20.20 8.43
CA THR A 846 45.60 -18.78 8.47
C THR A 846 44.37 -18.03 8.99
N VAL A 847 44.42 -17.51 10.22
CA VAL A 847 43.29 -16.83 10.88
C VAL A 847 43.48 -15.33 10.81
N LEU A 848 42.38 -14.59 10.66
CA LEU A 848 42.33 -13.14 10.82
C LEU A 848 41.34 -12.80 11.98
N THR A 849 41.67 -11.88 12.91
CA THR A 849 40.82 -11.24 13.98
C THR A 849 40.86 -9.69 14.08
N ILE A 850 39.82 -8.95 13.65
CA ILE A 850 39.65 -7.49 13.92
C ILE A 850 38.85 -7.37 15.20
N ALA A 851 39.30 -6.47 16.07
CA ALA A 851 38.51 -5.98 17.17
C ALA A 851 38.87 -4.51 17.45
N HIS A 852 37.87 -3.70 17.82
CA HIS A 852 38.11 -2.44 18.52
C HIS A 852 38.55 -2.65 19.98
N ARG A 853 38.45 -3.88 20.50
CA ARG A 853 39.03 -4.31 21.79
C ARG A 853 40.47 -4.79 21.58
N LEU A 854 41.46 -4.04 22.05
CA LEU A 854 42.87 -4.41 21.90
C LEU A 854 43.18 -5.79 22.51
N ALA A 855 42.51 -6.14 23.62
CA ALA A 855 42.65 -7.43 24.30
C ALA A 855 42.50 -8.66 23.38
N THR A 856 41.60 -8.58 22.39
CA THR A 856 41.28 -9.72 21.49
C THR A 856 42.38 -10.00 20.47
N VAL A 857 43.28 -9.04 20.21
CA VAL A 857 44.37 -9.14 19.21
C VAL A 857 45.77 -9.30 19.81
N LEU A 858 45.94 -9.21 21.14
CA LEU A 858 47.26 -9.32 21.80
C LEU A 858 47.97 -10.67 21.56
N GLU A 859 47.22 -11.73 21.26
CA GLU A 859 47.70 -13.10 21.07
C GLU A 859 48.00 -13.46 19.60
N SER A 860 47.96 -12.49 18.69
CA SER A 860 48.23 -12.68 17.26
C SER A 860 49.73 -12.86 16.98
N ASP A 861 50.08 -13.68 15.98
CA ASP A 861 51.48 -13.81 15.50
C ASP A 861 52.04 -12.48 14.99
N ARG A 862 51.17 -11.68 14.37
CA ARG A 862 51.43 -10.35 13.81
C ARG A 862 50.22 -9.45 14.07
N ILE A 863 50.46 -8.18 14.34
CA ILE A 863 49.42 -7.14 14.34
C ILE A 863 49.71 -6.19 13.16
N LEU A 864 48.65 -5.80 12.45
CA LEU A 864 48.66 -4.85 11.35
C LEU A 864 47.92 -3.58 11.80
N VAL A 865 48.56 -2.42 11.71
CA VAL A 865 47.94 -1.13 12.06
C VAL A 865 47.74 -0.32 10.78
N LEU A 866 46.51 0.19 10.62
CA LEU A 866 46.12 1.07 9.53
C LEU A 866 45.82 2.47 10.06
N ASN A 867 46.25 3.51 9.34
CA ASN A 867 45.85 4.89 9.60
C ASN A 867 45.62 5.63 8.27
N GLU A 868 44.58 6.47 8.21
CA GLU A 868 44.11 7.20 7.00
C GLU A 868 44.02 6.37 5.68
N GLY A 869 43.92 5.03 5.78
CA GLY A 869 43.83 4.09 4.65
C GLY A 869 45.15 3.41 4.25
N GLU A 870 46.25 3.66 4.97
CA GLU A 870 47.59 3.15 4.69
C GLU A 870 48.12 2.26 5.83
N VAL A 871 49.08 1.37 5.51
CA VAL A 871 49.73 0.50 6.50
C VAL A 871 50.85 1.28 7.20
N VAL A 872 50.74 1.44 8.52
CA VAL A 872 51.74 2.17 9.33
C VAL A 872 52.72 1.21 10.01
N GLU A 873 52.20 0.11 10.58
CA GLU A 873 52.95 -0.82 11.43
C GLU A 873 52.54 -2.28 11.13
N PHE A 874 53.51 -3.19 11.05
CA PHE A 874 53.25 -4.64 10.87
C PHE A 874 54.37 -5.53 11.44
N ASP A 875 54.26 -5.93 12.72
CA ASP A 875 55.24 -6.83 13.37
C ASP A 875 54.59 -7.65 14.52
N THR A 876 55.37 -8.32 15.40
CA THR A 876 54.82 -8.99 16.59
C THR A 876 54.33 -7.98 17.65
N PRO A 877 53.39 -8.36 18.53
CA PRO A 877 52.92 -7.47 19.61
C PRO A 877 54.02 -6.95 20.54
N GLN A 878 55.09 -7.72 20.80
CA GLN A 878 56.23 -7.23 21.61
C GLN A 878 57.09 -6.23 20.83
N SER A 879 57.32 -6.46 19.53
CA SER A 879 58.14 -5.58 18.69
C SER A 879 57.51 -4.19 18.59
N LEU A 880 56.20 -4.13 18.33
CA LEU A 880 55.41 -2.89 18.24
C LEU A 880 55.27 -2.10 19.57
N VAL A 881 55.76 -2.63 20.70
CA VAL A 881 55.75 -1.97 22.03
C VAL A 881 57.16 -1.67 22.56
N LYS A 882 58.18 -2.19 21.87
CA LYS A 882 59.58 -2.14 22.29
C LYS A 882 60.15 -0.73 22.25
N ASP A 883 59.97 -0.05 21.12
CA ASP A 883 60.64 1.23 20.84
C ASP A 883 59.97 2.42 21.54
N SER A 884 58.84 2.18 22.23
CA SER A 884 58.09 3.16 23.05
C SER A 884 57.53 4.37 22.30
N GLU A 885 57.44 4.27 20.98
CA GLU A 885 56.77 5.18 20.07
C GLU A 885 55.89 4.35 19.12
N GLY A 886 54.96 4.98 18.39
CA GLY A 886 54.05 4.32 17.46
C GLY A 886 52.58 4.28 17.93
N VAL A 887 51.69 4.03 16.97
CA VAL A 887 50.24 4.00 17.14
C VAL A 887 49.82 2.81 18.00
N PHE A 888 50.37 1.61 17.78
CA PHE A 888 50.07 0.46 18.63
C PHE A 888 50.54 0.66 20.07
N TYR A 889 51.69 1.33 20.28
CA TYR A 889 52.20 1.61 21.62
C TYR A 889 51.26 2.52 22.43
N GLU A 890 50.79 3.62 21.84
CA GLU A 890 49.85 4.52 22.51
C GLU A 890 48.48 3.85 22.75
N LEU A 891 47.96 3.06 21.80
CA LEU A 891 46.74 2.26 22.02
C LEU A 891 46.91 1.23 23.16
N ALA A 892 48.08 0.59 23.26
CA ALA A 892 48.39 -0.34 24.36
C ALA A 892 48.59 0.38 25.71
N LYS A 893 48.99 1.66 25.69
CA LYS A 893 49.17 2.53 26.85
C LYS A 893 47.83 3.06 27.37
N GLU A 894 46.98 3.60 26.51
CA GLU A 894 45.61 4.02 26.86
C GLU A 894 44.75 2.85 27.34
N GLY A 895 44.85 1.69 26.68
CA GLY A 895 44.18 0.46 27.11
C GLY A 895 44.78 -0.20 28.36
N GLY A 896 45.92 0.28 28.88
CA GLY A 896 46.59 -0.28 30.06
C GLY A 896 47.29 -1.63 29.86
N TYR A 897 47.43 -2.10 28.61
CA TYR A 897 47.93 -3.43 28.25
C TYR A 897 49.47 -3.56 28.20
N LEU A 898 50.23 -2.46 28.28
CA LEU A 898 51.71 -2.47 28.24
C LEU A 898 52.36 -3.50 29.18
N HIS A 899 51.78 -3.74 30.35
CA HIS A 899 52.28 -4.71 31.34
C HIS A 899 52.23 -6.18 30.86
N LYS A 900 51.40 -6.50 29.86
CA LYS A 900 51.30 -7.83 29.22
C LYS A 900 52.20 -7.99 28.00
N LEU A 901 52.73 -6.89 27.47
CA LEU A 901 53.49 -6.83 26.22
C LEU A 901 55.00 -6.60 26.44
N ARG A 902 55.38 -6.29 27.68
CA ARG A 902 56.77 -6.11 28.15
C ARG A 902 57.23 -7.23 29.11
N ALA A 903 56.48 -8.33 29.15
CA ALA A 903 56.79 -9.56 29.89
C ALA A 903 57.10 -10.69 28.91
#